data_AF-A0A094HFN4-F1
#
_entry.id   AF-A0A094HFN4-F1
#
_cell.length_a   1.000
_cell.length_b   1.000
_cell.length_c   1.000
_cell.angle_alpha   90.00
_cell.angle_beta   90.00
_cell.angle_gamma   90.00
#
_symmetry.space_group_name_H-M   'P 1'
#
loop_
_entity.id
_entity.type
_entity.pdbx_description
1 polymer ?
#
loop_
_entity_poly.entity_id
_entity_poly.type
_entity_poly.pdbx_seq_one_letter_code
_entity_poly.pdbx_strand_id
1 'polypeptide(L)'
;MRTKQVTSRSIRLLLSSLCILAYVACFATASPAFRTHEDLMDRFNNTRIEGFDNKNDFNLVSKADMVDLRILPLGASITWGLYSSTGNGYRKPLRDQLRLKGWNVDMVGSKNNGDMQDNDVEAHSGDIIDQVRVAAENSYHFNPNVVTINAGTNDCTGNIDIPNAGARMRNLIQTILGQPGWDRTTIILSTLIPSANGDTEAPRGSVNDQYRNLVKDMQADGVRIVLADMDPPGAGNGWLSYPTDYGDPVHPNDQGYAKMAYVWWAAINKARNDGLLQRPNISEIDEDCHKKPGDGVSAGGLTQQVNGLDDGIYYHSSVGMGSVFDFSSNFDRGQWFFAKLFSRGLDDLVGWVDQPDGTVVYAVYKNNGGGFPRFTKIDDMAVHDNCLISGVNFVDINGDGLDDFVCIAKDGEAFASINNGPSSGSPPTFTSIGSIKSSEPGYDQSNIRLADIDGDGRADYCASNAAGDISCWRNGGIQDKPEYWQALGKRFTGNNIGDLNGVRFVDINGDGRDDWIWVGDKGEVYTYTNSRSCQKGELGDGLNVAWRQGFLSGSSSGPTHLGMGVAGIRDRIHFARIYGESESFGLLGRHDYVYMEHTRNGDKYDIQVKVWKNAGYGSTKLKADGNKYCNMMGHSGGREDYVWTLSTGQMTIHPNAGLSEVGDGQSYWGPEATMFDPAVHAGGRNLDRRDLHLADWDGDGFCDIIWTNPDENNQVEVWRNLYGETQAWNWSYLGNPATELSCVEKRGLGIHDMPVHFADVTGNKKADYLCMQKDGRTTGWVNGDSGWEAIDQFKHTEGLDRANFQFADADGDGKADLIWTDKFNGDGTVYYNGGRQEVGGSQFLWTNEGKAFTGNAAGTCVYYPDLNGDNRADQHNILGTFTNEARTWFNTCDGGNAMGDDPSTGTDPQLPAMPGLDPDGV
;
A
#
# COMPACT_ATOMS: atom_id res chain seq x y z
N MET A 1 63.07 -24.47 -30.30
CA MET A 1 63.39 -23.25 -29.51
C MET A 1 62.13 -22.40 -29.52
N ARG A 2 61.35 -22.40 -28.43
CA ARG A 2 61.33 -21.40 -27.32
C ARG A 2 60.77 -20.06 -27.83
N THR A 3 59.72 -19.44 -27.25
CA THR A 3 59.17 -19.51 -25.88
C THR A 3 57.77 -18.85 -25.82
N LYS A 4 56.90 -19.34 -24.93
CA LYS A 4 55.64 -18.74 -24.42
C LYS A 4 55.94 -17.78 -23.24
N GLN A 5 55.06 -16.82 -22.90
CA GLN A 5 54.19 -16.87 -21.68
C GLN A 5 53.31 -15.62 -21.44
N VAL A 6 52.32 -15.82 -20.57
CA VAL A 6 51.08 -15.08 -20.25
C VAL A 6 51.20 -14.33 -18.89
N THR A 7 50.44 -13.23 -18.73
CA THR A 7 49.92 -12.52 -17.52
C THR A 7 50.82 -11.89 -16.43
N SER A 8 50.45 -10.67 -16.00
CA SER A 8 50.77 -10.07 -14.68
C SER A 8 49.66 -9.10 -14.21
N ARG A 9 48.73 -9.59 -13.39
CA ARG A 9 47.85 -8.81 -12.49
C ARG A 9 47.52 -9.70 -11.28
N SER A 10 48.54 -10.06 -10.50
CA SER A 10 48.41 -10.86 -9.27
C SER A 10 49.64 -10.69 -8.36
N ILE A 11 49.84 -9.50 -7.79
CA ILE A 11 50.78 -9.31 -6.66
C ILE A 11 50.16 -8.30 -5.69
N ARG A 12 49.25 -8.79 -4.84
CA ARG A 12 48.88 -8.19 -3.53
C ARG A 12 48.05 -9.13 -2.63
N LEU A 13 47.74 -10.35 -3.08
CA LEU A 13 46.95 -11.33 -2.33
C LEU A 13 47.73 -12.60 -1.89
N LEU A 14 49.06 -12.54 -1.82
CA LEU A 14 49.90 -13.70 -1.46
C LEU A 14 50.78 -13.51 -0.21
N LEU A 15 50.55 -12.46 0.60
CA LEU A 15 51.30 -12.23 1.85
C LEU A 15 50.47 -12.40 3.14
N SER A 16 49.15 -12.61 3.08
CA SER A 16 48.31 -12.86 4.25
C SER A 16 48.06 -14.35 4.53
N SER A 17 48.21 -15.24 3.54
CA SER A 17 47.86 -16.67 3.70
C SER A 17 49.01 -17.58 4.17
N LEU A 18 50.22 -17.06 4.40
CA LEU A 18 51.39 -17.85 4.84
C LEU A 18 51.79 -17.67 6.31
N CYS A 19 51.17 -16.76 7.06
CA CYS A 19 51.38 -16.65 8.52
C CYS A 19 50.36 -17.44 9.35
N ILE A 20 49.21 -17.80 8.79
CA ILE A 20 48.13 -18.46 9.55
C ILE A 20 48.29 -19.99 9.59
N LEU A 21 48.90 -20.62 8.57
CA LEU A 21 49.12 -22.08 8.55
C LEU A 21 50.30 -22.57 9.42
N ALA A 22 51.17 -21.69 9.93
CA ALA A 22 52.29 -22.09 10.77
C ALA A 22 51.99 -22.07 12.28
N TYR A 23 50.93 -21.40 12.72
CA TYR A 23 50.58 -21.29 14.15
C TYR A 23 49.66 -22.41 14.64
N VAL A 24 48.90 -23.04 13.74
CA VAL A 24 47.92 -24.09 14.10
C VAL A 24 48.58 -25.47 14.34
N ALA A 25 49.86 -25.66 13.96
CA ALA A 25 50.51 -26.97 14.06
C ALA A 25 51.15 -27.29 15.42
N CYS A 26 51.12 -26.41 16.43
CA CYS A 26 51.89 -26.62 17.68
C CYS A 26 51.06 -26.84 18.96
N PHE A 27 49.72 -26.83 18.92
CA PHE A 27 48.89 -27.12 20.10
C PHE A 27 47.83 -28.18 19.81
N ALA A 28 48.30 -29.40 19.57
CA ALA A 28 47.48 -30.60 19.66
C ALA A 28 48.23 -31.64 20.51
N THR A 29 48.21 -31.47 21.84
CA THR A 29 48.17 -32.56 22.83
C THR A 29 48.11 -31.98 24.25
N ALA A 30 46.90 -31.99 24.86
CA ALA A 30 46.63 -32.34 26.27
C ALA A 30 45.38 -31.62 26.83
N SER A 31 44.28 -32.37 26.90
CA SER A 31 43.19 -32.36 27.90
C SER A 31 42.33 -31.10 28.15
N PRO A 32 41.07 -31.28 28.62
CA PRO A 32 40.00 -30.32 28.42
C PRO A 32 39.69 -29.51 29.69
N ALA A 33 39.77 -28.17 29.63
CA ALA A 33 39.09 -27.28 30.57
C ALA A 33 39.07 -25.83 30.03
N PHE A 34 37.93 -25.12 30.25
CA PHE A 34 37.67 -23.67 30.07
C PHE A 34 37.45 -23.19 28.62
N ARG A 35 36.29 -22.72 28.13
CA ARG A 35 35.20 -21.75 28.49
C ARG A 35 35.49 -20.27 28.13
N THR A 36 34.90 -19.86 27.00
CA THR A 36 34.48 -18.51 26.52
C THR A 36 35.46 -17.62 25.75
N HIS A 37 34.89 -16.81 24.83
CA HIS A 37 35.52 -15.96 23.81
C HIS A 37 36.15 -14.67 24.39
N GLU A 38 35.79 -14.27 25.62
CA GLU A 38 36.28 -13.05 26.28
C GLU A 38 37.76 -13.15 26.73
N ASP A 39 38.27 -14.35 27.04
CA ASP A 39 39.64 -14.54 27.55
C ASP A 39 40.75 -14.40 26.47
N LEU A 40 40.35 -14.44 25.19
CA LEU A 40 41.25 -14.30 24.03
C LEU A 40 41.47 -12.84 23.60
N MET A 41 40.48 -11.97 23.82
CA MET A 41 40.55 -10.57 23.42
C MET A 41 41.32 -9.69 24.43
N ASP A 42 41.33 -10.06 25.71
CA ASP A 42 42.00 -9.27 26.75
C ASP A 42 43.55 -9.40 26.70
N ARG A 43 44.08 -10.47 26.09
CA ARG A 43 45.53 -10.66 25.89
C ARG A 43 46.09 -10.02 24.62
N PHE A 44 45.25 -9.69 23.64
CA PHE A 44 45.70 -8.98 22.43
C PHE A 44 45.94 -7.48 22.69
N ASN A 45 45.24 -6.89 23.65
CA ASN A 45 45.34 -5.45 23.96
C ASN A 45 46.56 -5.05 24.81
N ASN A 46 47.34 -5.98 25.36
CA ASN A 46 48.37 -5.66 26.37
C ASN A 46 49.83 -5.92 25.95
N THR A 47 50.11 -6.02 24.65
CA THR A 47 51.49 -6.17 24.14
C THR A 47 52.09 -4.82 23.73
N ARG A 48 52.71 -4.13 24.70
CA ARG A 48 53.51 -2.93 24.48
C ARG A 48 54.83 -3.32 23.80
N ILE A 49 54.99 -2.99 22.52
CA ILE A 49 56.31 -3.05 21.86
C ILE A 49 57.03 -1.73 22.15
N GLU A 50 57.95 -1.77 23.12
CA GLU A 50 58.87 -0.66 23.38
C GLU A 50 60.01 -0.67 22.35
N GLY A 51 60.22 0.48 21.70
CA GLY A 51 61.47 0.80 21.02
C GLY A 51 61.28 1.37 19.63
N PHE A 52 61.17 2.70 19.53
CA PHE A 52 61.95 3.55 18.61
C PHE A 52 61.65 5.01 18.95
N ASP A 53 62.57 5.62 19.70
CA ASP A 53 62.60 7.05 20.01
C ASP A 53 63.17 7.78 18.78
N ASN A 54 62.39 8.68 18.18
CA ASN A 54 62.91 9.74 17.33
C ASN A 54 61.99 10.97 17.44
N LYS A 55 62.43 11.91 18.27
CA LYS A 55 61.95 13.28 18.34
C LYS A 55 61.97 13.93 16.95
N ASN A 56 60.79 14.30 16.46
CA ASN A 56 60.55 15.54 15.71
C ASN A 56 59.04 15.81 15.72
N ASP A 57 58.68 17.01 16.17
CA ASP A 57 57.32 17.53 16.35
C ASP A 57 56.45 17.38 15.09
N PHE A 58 55.40 16.59 15.20
CA PHE A 58 54.10 16.89 14.63
C PHE A 58 53.07 16.51 15.70
N ASN A 59 52.21 17.46 16.09
CA ASN A 59 51.00 17.18 16.86
C ASN A 59 50.06 16.31 16.01
N LEU A 60 50.38 15.02 15.90
CA LEU A 60 49.46 14.00 15.44
C LEU A 60 48.58 13.64 16.64
N VAL A 61 47.46 14.36 16.76
CA VAL A 61 46.31 13.87 17.51
C VAL A 61 46.03 12.45 17.00
N SER A 62 46.12 11.45 17.87
CA SER A 62 45.83 10.09 17.46
C SER A 62 44.34 10.01 17.11
N LYS A 63 44.01 9.49 15.93
CA LYS A 63 42.64 9.29 15.44
C LYS A 63 41.77 8.42 16.37
N ALA A 64 42.37 7.83 17.42
CA ALA A 64 41.71 6.95 18.39
C ALA A 64 40.78 7.68 19.38
N ASP A 65 40.87 9.00 19.52
CA ASP A 65 40.09 9.79 20.50
C ASP A 65 38.93 10.61 19.89
N MET A 66 38.64 10.46 18.59
CA MET A 66 37.52 11.16 17.92
C MET A 66 36.33 10.22 17.73
N VAL A 67 35.13 10.68 18.11
CA VAL A 67 33.86 9.99 17.82
C VAL A 67 33.32 10.44 16.47
N ASP A 68 32.59 9.57 15.78
CA ASP A 68 31.86 9.98 14.58
C ASP A 68 30.76 10.99 14.99
N LEU A 69 30.56 12.04 14.18
CA LEU A 69 29.55 13.06 14.43
C LEU A 69 28.34 12.79 13.53
N ARG A 70 27.20 12.51 14.16
CA ARG A 70 25.89 12.43 13.54
C ARG A 70 25.11 13.67 13.97
N ILE A 71 25.12 14.68 13.10
CA ILE A 71 24.72 16.06 13.41
C ILE A 71 23.32 16.30 12.85
N LEU A 72 22.35 16.62 13.71
CA LEU A 72 21.03 17.10 13.29
C LEU A 72 21.01 18.65 13.28
N PRO A 73 20.92 19.31 12.12
CA PRO A 73 20.65 20.73 12.04
C PRO A 73 19.14 20.97 12.22
N LEU A 74 18.75 21.55 13.35
CA LEU A 74 17.36 21.77 13.73
C LEU A 74 17.02 23.26 13.79
N GLY A 75 15.98 23.70 13.05
CA GLY A 75 15.56 25.10 13.11
C GLY A 75 14.51 25.51 12.08
N ALA A 76 14.61 26.74 11.60
CA ALA A 76 13.68 27.32 10.62
C ALA A 76 14.43 27.79 9.35
N SER A 77 13.99 28.87 8.69
CA SER A 77 14.52 29.34 7.40
C SER A 77 16.04 29.60 7.35
N ILE A 78 16.66 29.99 8.48
CA ILE A 78 18.12 30.17 8.58
C ILE A 78 18.83 28.81 8.57
N THR A 79 18.33 27.82 9.28
CA THR A 79 18.85 26.43 9.24
C THR A 79 18.59 25.76 7.90
N TRP A 80 17.43 26.04 7.28
CA TRP A 80 17.09 25.61 5.93
C TRP A 80 18.13 26.07 4.91
N GLY A 81 18.70 27.27 5.08
CA GLY A 81 19.72 27.85 4.20
C GLY A 81 19.16 28.86 3.20
N LEU A 82 18.02 29.51 3.53
CA LEU A 82 17.41 30.51 2.66
C LEU A 82 18.40 31.67 2.37
N TYR A 83 18.44 32.13 1.12
CA TYR A 83 19.41 33.10 0.57
C TYR A 83 20.88 32.66 0.51
N SER A 84 21.19 31.40 0.81
CA SER A 84 22.44 30.80 0.35
C SER A 84 22.35 30.50 -1.15
N SER A 85 23.42 30.76 -1.91
CA SER A 85 23.43 30.53 -3.37
C SER A 85 23.25 29.06 -3.75
N THR A 86 23.62 28.14 -2.86
CA THR A 86 23.49 26.69 -3.04
C THR A 86 22.33 26.08 -2.26
N GLY A 87 21.68 26.85 -1.38
CA GLY A 87 20.69 26.33 -0.42
C GLY A 87 21.29 25.59 0.79
N ASN A 88 22.59 25.32 0.84
CA ASN A 88 23.20 24.58 1.97
C ASN A 88 23.28 25.38 3.29
N GLY A 89 23.25 26.72 3.21
CA GLY A 89 23.39 27.58 4.37
C GLY A 89 24.73 27.38 5.09
N TYR A 90 24.73 27.39 6.43
CA TYR A 90 25.95 27.17 7.23
C TYR A 90 26.42 25.71 7.24
N ARG A 91 25.55 24.77 6.82
CA ARG A 91 25.78 23.33 7.03
C ARG A 91 26.98 22.83 6.21
N LYS A 92 27.09 23.23 4.94
CA LYS A 92 28.22 22.89 4.08
C LYS A 92 29.58 23.40 4.60
N PRO A 93 29.76 24.71 4.87
CA PRO A 93 31.03 25.21 5.42
C PRO A 93 31.37 24.62 6.80
N LEU A 94 30.37 24.31 7.62
CA LEU A 94 30.57 23.59 8.90
C LEU A 94 31.06 22.16 8.66
N ARG A 95 30.40 21.41 7.77
CA ARG A 95 30.76 20.04 7.40
C ARG A 95 32.19 19.99 6.88
N ASP A 96 32.52 20.84 5.91
CA ASP A 96 33.85 20.91 5.30
C ASP A 96 34.94 21.20 6.35
N GLN A 97 34.69 22.11 7.27
CA GLN A 97 35.64 22.43 8.34
C GLN A 97 35.85 21.24 9.29
N LEU A 98 34.78 20.54 9.67
CA LEU A 98 34.87 19.35 10.52
C LEU A 98 35.59 18.20 9.80
N ARG A 99 35.27 17.95 8.53
CA ARG A 99 35.96 16.96 7.68
C ARG A 99 37.45 17.30 7.54
N LEU A 100 37.80 18.58 7.29
CA LEU A 100 39.18 19.07 7.23
C LEU A 100 39.96 18.79 8.52
N LYS A 101 39.30 18.91 9.67
CA LYS A 101 39.89 18.61 11.00
C LYS A 101 39.91 17.12 11.35
N GLY A 102 39.47 16.25 10.43
CA GLY A 102 39.56 14.80 10.55
C GLY A 102 38.35 14.12 11.18
N TRP A 103 37.25 14.84 11.42
CA TRP A 103 36.00 14.25 11.91
C TRP A 103 35.31 13.45 10.82
N ASN A 104 34.75 12.30 11.17
CA ASN A 104 33.67 11.69 10.42
C ASN A 104 32.37 12.44 10.74
N VAL A 105 31.67 12.87 9.70
CA VAL A 105 30.47 13.70 9.81
C VAL A 105 29.41 13.14 8.89
N ASP A 106 28.23 13.02 9.46
CA ASP A 106 26.99 12.58 8.84
C ASP A 106 25.93 13.59 9.29
N MET A 107 25.44 14.43 8.36
CA MET A 107 24.30 15.30 8.67
C MET A 107 23.05 14.44 8.61
N VAL A 108 22.09 14.70 9.50
CA VAL A 108 20.86 13.91 9.56
C VAL A 108 19.66 14.83 9.72
N GLY A 109 18.48 14.37 9.32
CA GLY A 109 17.23 15.11 9.39
C GLY A 109 16.22 14.62 8.37
N SER A 110 14.93 14.85 8.59
CA SER A 110 13.88 14.30 7.72
C SER A 110 13.73 14.98 6.36
N LYS A 111 14.46 16.08 6.13
CA LYS A 111 14.42 16.87 4.89
C LYS A 111 15.81 17.02 4.28
N ASN A 112 15.82 17.34 2.99
CA ASN A 112 17.03 17.62 2.22
C ASN A 112 16.94 19.02 1.62
N ASN A 113 18.01 19.81 1.71
CA ASN A 113 18.08 21.06 0.97
C ASN A 113 19.52 21.42 0.60
N GLY A 114 19.69 21.91 -0.63
CA GLY A 114 20.97 22.33 -1.20
C GLY A 114 21.72 21.24 -1.96
N ASP A 115 22.88 21.58 -2.50
CA ASP A 115 23.63 20.75 -3.47
C ASP A 115 24.77 19.92 -2.86
N MET A 116 24.97 19.92 -1.53
CA MET A 116 25.96 19.04 -0.90
C MET A 116 25.51 17.57 -0.91
N GLN A 117 26.45 16.64 -0.96
CA GLN A 117 26.13 15.20 -1.05
C GLN A 117 25.30 14.68 0.14
N ASP A 118 25.66 15.13 1.34
CA ASP A 118 25.03 14.81 2.61
C ASP A 118 24.30 16.09 3.06
N ASN A 119 23.11 16.31 2.47
CA ASN A 119 22.32 17.56 2.56
C ASN A 119 21.13 17.51 3.53
N ASP A 120 21.15 16.56 4.46
CA ASP A 120 20.09 16.36 5.44
C ASP A 120 19.95 17.56 6.40
N VAL A 121 18.71 17.81 6.81
CA VAL A 121 18.30 18.91 7.70
C VAL A 121 16.90 18.67 8.27
N GLU A 122 16.64 19.17 9.47
CA GLU A 122 15.27 19.31 9.99
C GLU A 122 14.96 20.80 10.18
N ALA A 123 14.40 21.42 9.13
CA ALA A 123 14.03 22.81 9.20
C ALA A 123 12.83 23.16 8.34
N HIS A 124 11.95 24.00 8.88
CA HIS A 124 10.73 24.46 8.19
C HIS A 124 10.68 25.99 8.24
N SER A 125 10.58 26.60 7.06
CA SER A 125 10.58 28.07 6.97
C SER A 125 9.34 28.67 7.61
N GLY A 126 9.53 29.60 8.55
CA GLY A 126 8.44 30.27 9.27
C GLY A 126 8.15 29.71 10.67
N ASP A 127 8.71 28.56 11.03
CA ASP A 127 8.44 27.93 12.32
C ASP A 127 8.88 28.76 13.53
N ILE A 128 8.00 28.83 14.53
CA ILE A 128 8.33 29.29 15.89
C ILE A 128 8.91 28.13 16.73
N ILE A 129 9.48 28.41 17.91
CA ILE A 129 10.11 27.40 18.80
C ILE A 129 9.22 26.16 19.00
N ASP A 130 7.92 26.35 19.26
CA ASP A 130 7.00 25.23 19.53
C ASP A 130 6.72 24.37 18.30
N GLN A 131 6.80 24.94 17.10
CA GLN A 131 6.64 24.23 15.82
C GLN A 131 7.91 23.47 15.45
N VAL A 132 9.10 24.06 15.69
CA VAL A 132 10.39 23.35 15.53
C VAL A 132 10.44 22.11 16.44
N ARG A 133 9.88 22.18 17.65
CA ARG A 133 9.74 21.00 18.53
C ARG A 133 8.88 19.91 17.90
N VAL A 134 7.78 20.26 17.22
CA VAL A 134 6.92 19.30 16.53
C VAL A 134 7.61 18.74 15.29
N ALA A 135 8.27 19.58 14.50
CA ALA A 135 9.03 19.16 13.32
C ALA A 135 10.14 18.15 13.67
N ALA A 136 10.79 18.31 14.83
CA ALA A 136 11.81 17.39 15.32
C ALA A 136 11.31 15.94 15.47
N GLU A 137 9.99 15.72 15.62
CA GLU A 137 9.39 14.37 15.71
C GLU A 137 9.70 13.52 14.46
N ASN A 138 9.82 14.15 13.30
CA ASN A 138 10.17 13.47 12.05
C ASN A 138 11.62 12.99 12.02
N SER A 139 12.46 13.42 12.96
CA SER A 139 13.89 13.13 13.00
C SER A 139 14.31 12.19 14.14
N TYR A 140 13.37 11.69 14.95
CA TYR A 140 13.67 10.90 16.15
C TYR A 140 14.41 9.58 15.85
N HIS A 141 14.16 8.97 14.69
CA HIS A 141 14.80 7.72 14.29
C HIS A 141 16.27 7.86 13.88
N PHE A 142 16.76 9.07 13.60
CA PHE A 142 18.15 9.27 13.19
C PHE A 142 19.17 9.21 14.34
N ASN A 143 18.76 9.16 15.62
CA ASN A 143 19.67 9.03 16.77
C ASN A 143 20.95 9.93 16.72
N PRO A 144 20.83 11.25 16.48
CA PRO A 144 21.97 12.15 16.41
C PRO A 144 22.72 12.22 17.75
N ASN A 145 24.04 12.25 17.72
CA ASN A 145 24.84 12.55 18.92
C ASN A 145 25.16 14.04 19.08
N VAL A 146 24.89 14.86 18.06
CA VAL A 146 25.00 16.32 18.12
C VAL A 146 23.76 16.95 17.49
N VAL A 147 23.13 17.92 18.15
CA VAL A 147 22.02 18.70 17.58
C VAL A 147 22.41 20.17 17.59
N THR A 148 22.40 20.83 16.43
CA THR A 148 22.59 22.29 16.33
C THR A 148 21.22 22.96 16.26
N ILE A 149 20.92 23.89 17.17
CA ILE A 149 19.59 24.52 17.27
C ILE A 149 19.68 26.03 16.98
N ASN A 150 18.97 26.47 15.95
CA ASN A 150 18.69 27.89 15.67
C ASN A 150 17.18 28.10 15.48
N ALA A 151 16.49 28.52 16.55
CA ALA A 151 15.06 28.80 16.53
C ALA A 151 14.70 29.95 17.49
N GLY A 152 13.69 30.74 17.13
CA GLY A 152 13.23 31.93 17.89
C GLY A 152 13.17 33.23 17.09
N THR A 153 13.73 33.28 15.88
CA THR A 153 13.65 34.47 15.01
C THR A 153 12.20 34.78 14.64
N ASN A 154 11.39 33.78 14.31
CA ASN A 154 9.97 33.96 13.98
C ASN A 154 9.14 34.34 15.21
N ASP A 155 9.49 33.83 16.40
CA ASP A 155 8.91 34.28 17.66
C ASP A 155 9.15 35.77 17.91
N CYS A 156 10.37 36.25 17.63
CA CYS A 156 10.70 37.68 17.70
C CYS A 156 9.85 38.50 16.73
N THR A 157 9.85 38.14 15.44
CA THR A 157 9.07 38.83 14.40
C THR A 157 7.57 38.85 14.70
N GLY A 158 7.01 37.75 15.21
CA GLY A 158 5.60 37.63 15.57
C GLY A 158 5.25 38.15 16.97
N ASN A 159 6.26 38.59 17.75
CA ASN A 159 6.13 38.92 19.18
C ASN A 159 5.41 37.81 19.99
N ILE A 160 5.79 36.55 19.74
CA ILE A 160 5.18 35.36 20.35
C ILE A 160 5.89 35.05 21.66
N ASP A 161 5.21 35.30 22.78
CA ASP A 161 5.61 34.92 24.15
C ASP A 161 7.12 35.10 24.44
N ILE A 162 7.62 36.30 24.14
CA ILE A 162 9.04 36.67 24.32
C ILE A 162 9.54 36.45 25.75
N PRO A 163 8.79 36.79 26.82
CA PRO A 163 9.26 36.58 28.20
C PRO A 163 9.53 35.11 28.57
N ASN A 164 8.93 34.15 27.84
CA ASN A 164 9.08 32.72 28.10
C ASN A 164 9.78 31.95 26.97
N ALA A 165 10.44 32.64 26.03
CA ALA A 165 11.16 31.99 24.93
C ALA A 165 12.19 30.95 25.43
N GLY A 166 12.92 31.26 26.51
CA GLY A 166 13.86 30.32 27.14
C GLY A 166 13.18 29.08 27.73
N ALA A 167 11.98 29.21 28.31
CA ALA A 167 11.23 28.08 28.84
C ALA A 167 10.71 27.17 27.72
N ARG A 168 10.27 27.74 26.60
CA ARG A 168 9.85 26.99 25.41
C ARG A 168 11.03 26.27 24.74
N MET A 169 12.19 26.93 24.64
CA MET A 169 13.42 26.29 24.18
C MET A 169 13.86 25.15 25.10
N ARG A 170 13.72 25.32 26.43
CA ARG A 170 13.97 24.24 27.40
C ARG A 170 13.05 23.04 27.16
N ASN A 171 11.76 23.28 26.90
CA ASN A 171 10.79 22.23 26.60
C ASN A 171 11.17 21.47 25.31
N LEU A 172 11.54 22.20 24.24
CA LEU A 172 12.07 21.59 23.02
C LEU A 172 13.25 20.66 23.33
N ILE A 173 14.28 21.18 24.02
CA ILE A 173 15.49 20.40 24.33
C ILE A 173 15.17 19.17 25.20
N GLN A 174 14.32 19.32 26.21
CA GLN A 174 13.92 18.20 27.07
C GLN A 174 13.09 17.16 26.31
N THR A 175 12.25 17.58 25.38
CA THR A 175 11.44 16.69 24.53
C THR A 175 12.33 15.83 23.65
N ILE A 176 13.33 16.44 22.98
CA ILE A 176 14.22 15.69 22.08
C ILE A 176 15.20 14.80 22.87
N LEU A 177 15.72 15.25 24.02
CA LEU A 177 16.58 14.42 24.88
C LEU A 177 15.82 13.31 25.62
N GLY A 178 14.49 13.42 25.71
CA GLY A 178 13.63 12.39 26.27
C GLY A 178 13.35 11.23 25.31
N GLN A 179 13.78 11.33 24.05
CA GLN A 179 13.54 10.29 23.05
C GLN A 179 14.44 9.06 23.27
N PRO A 180 13.93 7.85 23.01
CA PRO A 180 14.77 6.64 22.97
C PRO A 180 15.97 6.84 22.05
N GLY A 181 17.17 6.50 22.50
CA GLY A 181 18.41 6.61 21.71
C GLY A 181 19.16 7.95 21.83
N TRP A 182 18.51 9.01 22.33
CA TRP A 182 19.09 10.36 22.43
C TRP A 182 19.78 10.63 23.78
N ASP A 183 19.97 9.60 24.60
CA ASP A 183 20.64 9.63 25.89
C ASP A 183 22.16 9.93 25.80
N ARG A 184 22.71 9.97 24.58
CA ARG A 184 24.09 10.34 24.26
C ARG A 184 24.23 11.67 23.54
N THR A 185 23.12 12.32 23.21
CA THR A 185 23.11 13.55 22.43
C THR A 185 23.70 14.72 23.19
N THR A 186 24.46 15.56 22.48
CA THR A 186 24.96 16.86 22.92
C THR A 186 24.25 17.97 22.15
N ILE A 187 23.72 18.95 22.87
CA ILE A 187 23.04 20.10 22.28
C ILE A 187 24.04 21.23 22.07
N ILE A 188 24.05 21.78 20.86
CA ILE A 188 24.73 23.04 20.56
C ILE A 188 23.63 24.07 20.29
N LEU A 189 23.35 24.94 21.27
CA LEU A 189 22.31 25.95 21.15
C LEU A 189 22.92 27.27 20.70
N SER A 190 22.40 27.85 19.61
CA SER A 190 22.83 29.19 19.19
C SER A 190 21.99 30.30 19.80
N THR A 191 22.60 31.47 19.99
CA THR A 191 21.83 32.71 20.10
C THR A 191 21.29 33.13 18.73
N LEU A 192 20.23 33.93 18.72
CA LEU A 192 19.68 34.53 17.50
C LEU A 192 20.66 35.55 16.90
N ILE A 193 20.79 35.53 15.57
CA ILE A 193 21.62 36.46 14.81
C ILE A 193 20.96 37.85 14.73
N PRO A 194 21.73 38.95 14.61
CA PRO A 194 21.19 40.30 14.39
C PRO A 194 20.22 40.36 13.20
N SER A 195 19.28 41.30 13.23
CA SER A 195 18.34 41.54 12.12
C SER A 195 18.20 43.03 11.83
N ALA A 196 18.02 43.37 10.55
CA ALA A 196 17.61 44.72 10.15
C ALA A 196 16.08 44.91 10.18
N ASN A 197 15.32 43.84 10.46
CA ASN A 197 13.89 43.93 10.75
C ASN A 197 13.71 44.43 12.20
N GLY A 198 13.09 45.60 12.35
CA GLY A 198 12.89 46.22 13.66
C GLY A 198 12.02 45.41 14.62
N ASP A 199 11.04 44.65 14.10
CA ASP A 199 10.16 43.80 14.91
C ASP A 199 10.92 42.58 15.46
N THR A 200 11.88 42.06 14.67
CA THR A 200 12.76 40.98 15.09
C THR A 200 13.85 41.47 16.05
N GLU A 201 14.52 42.58 15.74
CA GLU A 201 15.67 43.07 16.50
C GLU A 201 15.29 43.58 17.90
N ALA A 202 14.11 44.19 18.05
CA ALA A 202 13.64 44.75 19.32
C ALA A 202 13.60 43.73 20.49
N PRO A 203 12.99 42.54 20.35
CA PRO A 203 12.98 41.51 21.40
C PRO A 203 14.23 40.61 21.41
N ARG A 204 15.03 40.58 20.33
CA ARG A 204 16.13 39.62 20.14
C ARG A 204 17.12 39.57 21.30
N GLY A 205 17.54 40.73 21.81
CA GLY A 205 18.49 40.81 22.94
C GLY A 205 17.97 40.10 24.19
N SER A 206 16.67 40.26 24.49
CA SER A 206 16.03 39.57 25.62
C SER A 206 15.98 38.06 25.43
N VAL A 207 15.69 37.57 24.21
CA VAL A 207 15.69 36.14 23.90
C VAL A 207 17.11 35.56 24.00
N ASN A 208 18.12 36.26 23.49
CA ASN A 208 19.52 35.83 23.59
C ASN A 208 20.00 35.72 25.03
N ASP A 209 19.62 36.66 25.91
CA ASP A 209 19.94 36.57 27.33
C ASP A 209 19.24 35.38 28.00
N GLN A 210 18.00 35.08 27.61
CA GLN A 210 17.32 33.86 28.07
C GLN A 210 18.04 32.59 27.61
N TYR A 211 18.50 32.51 26.36
CA TYR A 211 19.25 31.34 25.86
C TYR A 211 20.61 31.17 26.55
N ARG A 212 21.33 32.27 26.80
CA ARG A 212 22.59 32.24 27.57
C ARG A 212 22.39 31.72 28.99
N ASN A 213 21.33 32.15 29.66
CA ASN A 213 21.00 31.67 31.00
C ASN A 213 20.53 30.21 30.95
N LEU A 214 19.72 29.85 29.95
CA LEU A 214 19.25 28.49 29.75
C LEU A 214 20.39 27.49 29.61
N VAL A 215 21.42 27.79 28.82
CA VAL A 215 22.59 26.90 28.67
C VAL A 215 23.28 26.68 30.03
N LYS A 216 23.47 27.75 30.83
CA LYS A 216 24.07 27.64 32.16
C LYS A 216 23.23 26.78 33.11
N ASP A 217 21.92 27.01 33.13
CA ASP A 217 20.99 26.28 33.99
C ASP A 217 20.95 24.79 33.62
N MET A 218 20.85 24.48 32.32
CA MET A 218 20.82 23.09 31.84
C MET A 218 22.17 22.38 32.04
N GLN A 219 23.31 23.08 31.92
CA GLN A 219 24.61 22.53 32.32
C GLN A 219 24.66 22.19 33.80
N ALA A 220 24.10 23.04 34.67
CA ALA A 220 23.99 22.77 36.11
C ALA A 220 23.07 21.57 36.41
N ASP A 221 22.07 21.32 35.57
CA ASP A 221 21.18 20.16 35.63
C ASP A 221 21.81 18.88 35.02
N GLY A 222 23.07 18.94 34.56
CA GLY A 222 23.80 17.80 33.99
C GLY A 222 23.50 17.51 32.51
N VAL A 223 22.82 18.43 31.82
CA VAL A 223 22.60 18.31 30.37
C VAL A 223 23.90 18.62 29.62
N ARG A 224 24.25 17.79 28.63
CA ARG A 224 25.34 18.05 27.69
C ARG A 224 24.91 19.12 26.69
N ILE A 225 25.18 20.38 27.02
CA ILE A 225 24.83 21.52 26.18
C ILE A 225 25.96 22.54 26.12
N VAL A 226 26.21 23.10 24.93
CA VAL A 226 27.20 24.16 24.68
C VAL A 226 26.55 25.31 23.94
N LEU A 227 26.91 26.54 24.30
CA LEU A 227 26.44 27.76 23.64
C LEU A 227 27.28 28.06 22.39
N ALA A 228 26.63 28.21 21.25
CA ALA A 228 27.17 28.83 20.04
C ALA A 228 26.72 30.31 19.99
N ASP A 229 27.44 31.18 20.70
CA ASP A 229 27.04 32.59 20.83
C ASP A 229 27.36 33.36 19.54
N MET A 230 26.32 33.59 18.73
CA MET A 230 26.40 34.31 17.44
C MET A 230 26.44 35.83 17.61
N ASP A 231 26.11 36.34 18.80
CA ASP A 231 26.13 37.78 19.13
C ASP A 231 26.71 38.03 20.54
N PRO A 232 27.96 37.60 20.81
CA PRO A 232 28.50 37.64 22.15
C PRO A 232 28.80 39.07 22.59
N PRO A 233 28.83 39.32 23.90
CA PRO A 233 29.39 40.55 24.44
C PRO A 233 30.91 40.60 24.18
N GLY A 234 31.45 41.81 23.97
CA GLY A 234 32.90 42.02 23.85
C GLY A 234 33.42 42.06 22.41
N ALA A 235 34.61 41.51 22.18
CA ALA A 235 35.35 41.69 20.92
C ALA A 235 34.65 41.07 19.69
N GLY A 236 33.81 40.04 19.91
CA GLY A 236 33.01 39.41 18.86
C GLY A 236 31.64 40.07 18.65
N ASN A 237 31.30 41.14 19.36
CA ASN A 237 30.04 41.84 19.15
C ASN A 237 29.97 42.45 17.74
N GLY A 238 28.82 42.32 17.07
CA GLY A 238 28.65 42.78 15.69
C GLY A 238 29.33 41.89 14.64
N TRP A 239 29.60 40.63 14.99
CA TRP A 239 30.21 39.63 14.09
C TRP A 239 29.44 39.44 12.78
N LEU A 240 28.12 39.33 12.88
CA LEU A 240 27.20 39.41 11.75
C LEU A 240 26.65 40.83 11.63
N SER A 241 26.76 41.41 10.44
CA SER A 241 26.46 42.81 10.18
C SER A 241 25.63 43.00 8.90
N TYR A 242 24.54 43.74 9.02
CA TYR A 242 23.72 44.13 7.88
C TYR A 242 24.30 45.37 7.18
N PRO A 243 24.29 45.46 5.83
CA PRO A 243 23.77 44.47 4.88
C PRO A 243 24.80 43.41 4.43
N THR A 244 26.08 43.57 4.80
CA THR A 244 27.19 42.79 4.23
C THR A 244 27.01 41.27 4.33
N ASP A 245 26.53 40.79 5.47
CA ASP A 245 26.41 39.36 5.77
C ASP A 245 25.02 38.78 5.45
N TYR A 246 24.14 39.56 4.81
CA TYR A 246 22.71 39.25 4.68
C TYR A 246 22.21 39.29 3.23
N GLY A 247 21.27 38.40 2.90
CA GLY A 247 20.53 38.40 1.63
C GLY A 247 19.25 39.25 1.69
N ASP A 248 18.65 39.34 2.87
CA ASP A 248 17.50 40.21 3.18
C ASP A 248 17.60 40.72 4.64
N PRO A 249 16.61 41.46 5.18
CA PRO A 249 16.69 41.97 6.56
C PRO A 249 16.81 40.91 7.69
N VAL A 250 16.63 39.62 7.41
CA VAL A 250 16.58 38.54 8.42
C VAL A 250 17.57 37.40 8.12
N HIS A 251 17.78 37.07 6.86
CA HIS A 251 18.48 35.87 6.42
C HIS A 251 19.93 36.17 5.98
N PRO A 252 20.90 35.36 6.43
CA PRO A 252 22.28 35.47 5.97
C PRO A 252 22.43 35.22 4.46
N ASN A 253 23.46 35.83 3.86
CA ASN A 253 23.99 35.37 2.57
C ASN A 253 25.13 34.37 2.82
N ASP A 254 25.80 33.90 1.76
CA ASP A 254 26.89 32.92 1.88
C ASP A 254 28.02 33.37 2.84
N GLN A 255 28.33 34.67 2.92
CA GLN A 255 29.33 35.18 3.87
C GLN A 255 28.85 35.08 5.31
N GLY A 256 27.59 35.46 5.57
CA GLY A 256 27.00 35.33 6.90
C GLY A 256 26.88 33.87 7.34
N TYR A 257 26.54 32.96 6.44
CA TYR A 257 26.51 31.53 6.74
C TYR A 257 27.89 30.95 7.04
N ALA A 258 28.95 31.38 6.35
CA ALA A 258 30.33 30.99 6.68
C ALA A 258 30.76 31.48 8.07
N LYS A 259 30.34 32.70 8.46
CA LYS A 259 30.55 33.24 9.81
C LYS A 259 29.82 32.44 10.89
N MET A 260 28.59 31.99 10.61
CA MET A 260 27.85 31.11 11.53
C MET A 260 28.54 29.74 11.67
N ALA A 261 28.99 29.15 10.55
CA ALA A 261 29.70 27.88 10.55
C ALA A 261 30.95 27.90 11.44
N TYR A 262 31.67 29.02 11.49
CA TYR A 262 32.81 29.18 12.40
C TYR A 262 32.42 29.06 13.87
N VAL A 263 31.32 29.70 14.27
CA VAL A 263 30.83 29.66 15.66
C VAL A 263 30.31 28.26 16.02
N TRP A 264 29.60 27.61 15.10
CA TRP A 264 29.17 26.22 15.26
C TRP A 264 30.35 25.27 15.45
N TRP A 265 31.36 25.37 14.58
CA TRP A 265 32.57 24.56 14.67
C TRP A 265 33.30 24.78 16.00
N ALA A 266 33.48 26.03 16.44
CA ALA A 266 34.10 26.35 17.72
C ALA A 266 33.32 25.76 18.91
N ALA A 267 31.99 25.78 18.88
CA ALA A 267 31.15 25.21 19.93
C ALA A 267 31.23 23.67 19.96
N ILE A 268 31.29 22.99 18.80
CA ILE A 268 31.50 21.54 18.72
C ILE A 268 32.88 21.15 19.25
N ASN A 269 33.92 21.90 18.89
CA ASN A 269 35.26 21.69 19.44
C ASN A 269 35.31 21.93 20.95
N LYS A 270 34.59 22.93 21.46
CA LYS A 270 34.44 23.12 22.91
C LYS A 270 33.76 21.91 23.56
N ALA A 271 32.67 21.40 22.97
CA ALA A 271 32.00 20.20 23.47
C ALA A 271 32.95 18.99 23.52
N ARG A 272 33.83 18.85 22.52
CA ARG A 272 34.90 17.83 22.52
C ARG A 272 35.85 18.04 23.70
N ASN A 273 36.40 19.24 23.85
CA ASN A 273 37.41 19.55 24.87
C ASN A 273 36.85 19.39 26.30
N ASP A 274 35.56 19.67 26.48
CA ASP A 274 34.84 19.47 27.74
C ASP A 274 34.40 18.00 27.97
N GLY A 275 34.68 17.09 27.04
CA GLY A 275 34.33 15.66 27.14
C GLY A 275 32.83 15.37 27.00
N LEU A 276 32.07 16.29 26.40
CA LEU A 276 30.62 16.18 26.25
C LEU A 276 30.21 15.32 25.05
N LEU A 277 31.04 15.22 24.01
CA LEU A 277 30.72 14.39 22.83
C LEU A 277 30.80 12.89 23.15
N GLN A 278 29.81 12.13 22.68
CA GLN A 278 29.70 10.68 22.83
C GLN A 278 29.52 10.03 21.46
N ARG A 279 29.79 8.72 21.34
CA ARG A 279 29.55 7.99 20.09
C ARG A 279 28.05 7.95 19.76
N PRO A 280 27.66 8.00 18.47
CA PRO A 280 26.27 7.83 18.05
C PRO A 280 25.66 6.55 18.63
N ASN A 281 24.39 6.62 19.02
CA ASN A 281 23.64 5.47 19.50
C ASN A 281 22.91 4.82 18.32
N ILE A 282 23.67 4.32 17.37
CA ILE A 282 23.16 3.47 16.30
C ILE A 282 23.24 2.03 16.80
N SER A 283 22.10 1.33 16.90
CA SER A 283 22.11 -0.12 16.77
C SER A 283 22.86 -0.46 15.48
N GLU A 284 23.64 -1.54 15.46
CA GLU A 284 24.33 -2.00 14.26
C GLU A 284 23.41 -1.78 13.05
N ILE A 285 23.91 -1.01 12.07
CA ILE A 285 23.22 -0.71 10.83
C ILE A 285 22.58 -2.02 10.37
N ASP A 286 21.29 -1.98 10.04
CA ASP A 286 20.66 -3.11 9.38
C ASP A 286 21.35 -3.22 8.02
N GLU A 287 22.41 -4.02 7.94
CA GLU A 287 23.21 -4.18 6.71
C GLU A 287 22.34 -4.74 5.57
N ASP A 288 21.13 -5.21 5.86
CA ASP A 288 20.14 -5.75 4.91
C ASP A 288 19.06 -4.75 4.46
N CYS A 289 18.98 -3.55 5.06
CA CYS A 289 17.96 -2.55 4.71
C CYS A 289 16.51 -3.08 4.71
N HIS A 290 16.15 -4.09 5.50
CA HIS A 290 14.79 -4.61 5.53
C HIS A 290 13.78 -3.60 6.10
N LYS A 291 12.59 -3.55 5.50
CA LYS A 291 11.44 -2.74 5.95
C LYS A 291 10.93 -3.18 7.32
N LYS A 292 10.67 -2.24 8.24
CA LYS A 292 10.11 -2.53 9.58
C LYS A 292 8.74 -1.89 9.80
N PRO A 293 7.85 -2.47 10.63
CA PRO A 293 6.58 -1.83 10.96
C PRO A 293 6.75 -0.44 11.57
N GLY A 294 6.11 0.56 10.96
CA GLY A 294 6.03 1.92 11.50
C GLY A 294 7.19 2.85 11.14
N ASP A 295 8.20 2.40 10.40
CA ASP A 295 9.34 3.24 9.97
C ASP A 295 9.10 4.03 8.66
N GLY A 296 7.90 3.97 8.09
CA GLY A 296 7.58 4.64 6.83
C GLY A 296 7.53 6.16 6.98
N VAL A 297 8.25 6.88 6.11
CA VAL A 297 8.37 8.35 6.15
C VAL A 297 7.20 8.98 5.40
N SER A 298 6.38 9.79 6.08
CA SER A 298 5.22 10.39 5.42
C SER A 298 5.62 11.39 4.34
N ALA A 299 5.01 11.28 3.16
CA ALA A 299 5.12 12.30 2.11
C ALA A 299 4.38 13.62 2.46
N GLY A 300 3.80 13.75 3.66
CA GLY A 300 3.04 14.92 4.09
C GLY A 300 1.56 14.88 3.67
N GLY A 301 1.20 15.71 2.69
CA GLY A 301 -0.16 15.89 2.19
C GLY A 301 -0.76 14.71 1.41
N LEU A 302 -1.86 14.97 0.68
CA LEU A 302 -2.45 13.98 -0.23
C LEU A 302 -1.56 13.85 -1.47
N THR A 303 -0.95 12.68 -1.65
CA THR A 303 -0.15 12.38 -2.85
C THR A 303 -1.03 12.07 -4.06
N GLN A 304 -2.32 11.79 -3.88
CA GLN A 304 -3.27 11.68 -4.98
C GLN A 304 -4.58 12.39 -4.62
N GLN A 305 -5.12 13.19 -5.55
CA GLN A 305 -6.36 13.94 -5.38
C GLN A 305 -7.24 13.79 -6.62
N VAL A 306 -8.49 13.36 -6.43
CA VAL A 306 -9.63 13.44 -7.37
C VAL A 306 -9.30 13.09 -8.83
N ASN A 307 -8.72 11.92 -9.06
CA ASN A 307 -8.48 11.37 -10.40
C ASN A 307 -9.29 10.09 -10.63
N GLY A 308 -9.66 9.84 -11.89
CA GLY A 308 -10.43 8.67 -12.30
C GLY A 308 -11.94 8.89 -12.48
N LEU A 309 -12.59 7.94 -13.15
CA LEU A 309 -14.02 7.96 -13.48
C LEU A 309 -14.81 6.92 -12.67
N ASP A 310 -15.99 7.30 -12.21
CA ASP A 310 -17.04 6.40 -11.70
C ASP A 310 -18.35 6.61 -12.46
N ASP A 311 -19.27 5.67 -12.33
CA ASP A 311 -20.59 5.70 -12.97
C ASP A 311 -21.71 6.13 -11.99
N GLY A 312 -21.34 6.59 -10.79
CA GLY A 312 -22.23 7.27 -9.85
C GLY A 312 -23.24 6.37 -9.13
N ILE A 313 -24.46 6.88 -8.94
CA ILE A 313 -25.54 6.20 -8.22
C ILE A 313 -26.31 5.29 -9.19
N TYR A 314 -26.81 4.16 -8.69
CA TYR A 314 -27.70 3.30 -9.47
C TYR A 314 -29.07 3.95 -9.70
N TYR A 315 -29.41 4.14 -10.98
CA TYR A 315 -30.74 4.55 -11.42
C TYR A 315 -31.43 3.39 -12.12
N HIS A 316 -32.52 2.91 -11.52
CA HIS A 316 -33.30 1.82 -12.06
C HIS A 316 -34.22 2.30 -13.18
N SER A 317 -34.27 1.55 -14.28
CA SER A 317 -35.33 1.62 -15.27
C SER A 317 -35.60 0.21 -15.77
N SER A 318 -36.80 -0.06 -16.28
CA SER A 318 -37.13 -1.40 -16.77
C SER A 318 -38.13 -1.37 -17.92
N VAL A 319 -38.11 -2.44 -18.72
CA VAL A 319 -39.03 -2.66 -19.84
C VAL A 319 -39.91 -3.86 -19.51
N GLY A 320 -41.23 -3.64 -19.43
CA GLY A 320 -42.19 -4.72 -19.24
C GLY A 320 -42.22 -5.66 -20.45
N MET A 321 -41.89 -6.92 -20.25
CA MET A 321 -41.79 -7.95 -21.31
C MET A 321 -43.05 -8.83 -21.41
N GLY A 322 -44.03 -8.62 -20.52
CA GLY A 322 -45.18 -9.50 -20.41
C GLY A 322 -44.80 -10.86 -19.81
N SER A 323 -45.60 -11.89 -20.08
CA SER A 323 -45.27 -13.25 -19.65
C SER A 323 -44.24 -13.89 -20.59
N VAL A 324 -43.20 -14.48 -20.00
CA VAL A 324 -42.16 -15.22 -20.73
C VAL A 324 -42.34 -16.74 -20.63
N PHE A 325 -43.21 -17.19 -19.72
CA PHE A 325 -43.52 -18.60 -19.53
C PHE A 325 -44.83 -18.75 -18.76
N ASP A 326 -45.72 -19.59 -19.30
CA ASP A 326 -47.01 -19.92 -18.69
C ASP A 326 -47.10 -21.41 -18.48
N PHE A 327 -47.58 -21.83 -17.31
CA PHE A 327 -47.81 -23.23 -16.99
C PHE A 327 -48.87 -23.37 -15.90
N SER A 328 -49.37 -24.61 -15.70
CA SER A 328 -50.39 -24.92 -14.69
C SER A 328 -49.76 -25.71 -13.55
N SER A 329 -50.04 -25.32 -12.30
CA SER A 329 -49.62 -26.03 -11.10
C SER A 329 -50.81 -26.53 -10.30
N ASN A 330 -50.65 -27.67 -9.63
CA ASN A 330 -51.65 -28.17 -8.68
C ASN A 330 -51.63 -27.40 -7.35
N PHE A 331 -50.59 -26.58 -7.10
CA PHE A 331 -50.36 -25.94 -5.81
C PHE A 331 -49.95 -24.46 -5.94
N ASP A 332 -50.38 -23.66 -4.97
CA ASP A 332 -49.94 -22.27 -4.72
C ASP A 332 -49.39 -22.19 -3.29
N ARG A 333 -48.09 -22.50 -3.14
CA ARG A 333 -47.46 -22.76 -1.83
C ARG A 333 -46.02 -22.25 -1.70
N GLY A 334 -45.66 -21.21 -2.47
CA GLY A 334 -44.29 -20.67 -2.49
C GLY A 334 -43.29 -21.70 -3.01
N GLN A 335 -43.48 -22.17 -4.24
CA GLN A 335 -42.76 -23.34 -4.77
C GLN A 335 -41.59 -23.06 -5.71
N TRP A 336 -41.40 -21.81 -6.10
CA TRP A 336 -40.56 -21.45 -7.24
C TRP A 336 -39.32 -20.67 -6.80
N PHE A 337 -38.19 -21.02 -7.41
CA PHE A 337 -36.90 -20.39 -7.21
C PHE A 337 -36.23 -20.11 -8.56
N PHE A 338 -35.21 -19.27 -8.55
CA PHE A 338 -34.30 -19.07 -9.67
C PHE A 338 -32.87 -19.40 -9.24
N ALA A 339 -32.10 -20.02 -10.11
CA ALA A 339 -30.73 -20.45 -9.81
C ALA A 339 -29.88 -20.57 -11.08
N LYS A 340 -28.59 -20.27 -10.98
CA LYS A 340 -27.58 -20.44 -12.05
C LYS A 340 -27.15 -21.91 -12.14
N LEU A 341 -28.00 -22.77 -12.69
CA LEU A 341 -27.73 -24.21 -12.71
C LEU A 341 -26.85 -24.64 -13.88
N PHE A 342 -27.06 -24.05 -15.07
CA PHE A 342 -26.35 -24.46 -16.29
C PHE A 342 -25.29 -23.46 -16.76
N SER A 343 -25.39 -22.19 -16.34
CA SER A 343 -24.48 -21.14 -16.75
C SER A 343 -24.52 -19.97 -15.79
N ARG A 344 -23.44 -19.18 -15.77
CA ARG A 344 -23.36 -17.94 -15.01
C ARG A 344 -24.27 -16.81 -15.54
N GLY A 345 -24.59 -16.86 -16.84
CA GLY A 345 -25.21 -15.74 -17.55
C GLY A 345 -26.74 -15.69 -17.48
N LEU A 346 -27.39 -16.80 -17.16
CA LEU A 346 -28.84 -16.93 -17.12
C LEU A 346 -29.27 -17.78 -15.95
N ASP A 347 -30.33 -17.35 -15.27
CA ASP A 347 -30.93 -18.13 -14.18
C ASP A 347 -32.05 -19.01 -14.71
N ASP A 348 -32.11 -20.23 -14.17
CA ASP A 348 -33.06 -21.28 -14.48
C ASP A 348 -34.20 -21.30 -13.46
N LEU A 349 -35.39 -21.72 -13.89
CA LEU A 349 -36.56 -21.82 -13.01
C LEU A 349 -36.57 -23.21 -12.35
N VAL A 350 -36.71 -23.22 -11.03
CA VAL A 350 -36.68 -24.43 -10.21
C VAL A 350 -37.94 -24.51 -9.35
N GLY A 351 -38.59 -25.67 -9.29
CA GLY A 351 -39.80 -25.89 -8.48
C GLY A 351 -39.71 -27.12 -7.59
N TRP A 352 -39.99 -27.01 -6.28
CA TRP A 352 -39.93 -28.17 -5.38
C TRP A 352 -41.16 -29.09 -5.50
N VAL A 353 -40.92 -30.40 -5.41
CA VAL A 353 -41.91 -31.46 -5.59
C VAL A 353 -41.75 -32.50 -4.47
N ASP A 354 -42.82 -32.75 -3.73
CA ASP A 354 -42.88 -33.85 -2.75
C ASP A 354 -42.96 -35.20 -3.46
N GLN A 355 -42.16 -36.14 -3.01
CA GLN A 355 -42.25 -37.53 -3.44
C GLN A 355 -43.07 -38.37 -2.42
N PRO A 356 -43.72 -39.46 -2.87
CA PRO A 356 -44.51 -40.33 -1.99
C PRO A 356 -43.73 -40.95 -0.83
N ASP A 357 -42.41 -41.06 -0.95
CA ASP A 357 -41.50 -41.56 0.09
C ASP A 357 -41.09 -40.50 1.12
N GLY A 358 -41.57 -39.26 0.96
CA GLY A 358 -41.29 -38.13 1.83
C GLY A 358 -40.04 -37.33 1.46
N THR A 359 -39.33 -37.69 0.37
CA THR A 359 -38.21 -36.90 -0.14
C THR A 359 -38.70 -35.70 -0.97
N VAL A 360 -37.85 -34.69 -1.11
CA VAL A 360 -38.09 -33.53 -1.98
C VAL A 360 -37.14 -33.57 -3.17
N VAL A 361 -37.70 -33.41 -4.37
CA VAL A 361 -36.93 -33.19 -5.60
C VAL A 361 -37.30 -31.86 -6.23
N TYR A 362 -36.54 -31.42 -7.21
CA TYR A 362 -36.69 -30.11 -7.82
C TYR A 362 -36.91 -30.24 -9.32
N ALA A 363 -38.08 -29.88 -9.81
CA ALA A 363 -38.36 -29.78 -11.23
C ALA A 363 -37.56 -28.63 -11.85
N VAL A 364 -36.66 -28.94 -12.78
CA VAL A 364 -35.76 -27.97 -13.41
C VAL A 364 -36.28 -27.56 -14.78
N TYR A 365 -36.39 -26.25 -14.99
CA TYR A 365 -36.74 -25.65 -16.26
C TYR A 365 -35.61 -24.73 -16.72
N LYS A 366 -34.87 -25.18 -17.74
CA LYS A 366 -33.71 -24.46 -18.26
C LYS A 366 -34.13 -23.19 -18.99
N ASN A 367 -33.47 -22.07 -18.68
CA ASN A 367 -33.60 -20.82 -19.42
C ASN A 367 -32.77 -20.90 -20.71
N ASN A 368 -33.43 -20.83 -21.86
CA ASN A 368 -32.77 -20.95 -23.17
C ASN A 368 -32.45 -19.60 -23.83
N GLY A 369 -32.63 -18.48 -23.12
CA GLY A 369 -32.34 -17.13 -23.64
C GLY A 369 -33.30 -16.61 -24.73
N GLY A 370 -34.29 -17.42 -25.16
CA GLY A 370 -35.16 -17.18 -26.32
C GLY A 370 -36.50 -16.48 -26.04
N GLY A 371 -37.40 -16.53 -27.03
CA GLY A 371 -38.78 -16.01 -26.92
C GLY A 371 -39.69 -16.93 -26.08
N PHE A 372 -41.00 -16.73 -26.15
CA PHE A 372 -41.97 -17.56 -25.42
C PHE A 372 -42.13 -18.97 -26.05
N PRO A 373 -42.12 -20.07 -25.26
CA PRO A 373 -41.76 -20.14 -23.84
C PRO A 373 -40.23 -20.04 -23.66
N ARG A 374 -39.79 -19.21 -22.71
CA ARG A 374 -38.35 -19.01 -22.45
C ARG A 374 -37.72 -20.19 -21.70
N PHE A 375 -38.53 -20.85 -20.88
CA PHE A 375 -38.13 -21.97 -20.03
C PHE A 375 -38.62 -23.29 -20.61
N THR A 376 -37.76 -24.31 -20.59
CA THR A 376 -38.08 -25.68 -21.03
C THR A 376 -37.80 -26.64 -19.91
N LYS A 377 -38.78 -27.49 -19.54
CA LYS A 377 -38.56 -28.53 -18.53
C LYS A 377 -37.49 -29.51 -19.03
N ILE A 378 -36.49 -29.79 -18.20
CA ILE A 378 -35.46 -30.78 -18.48
C ILE A 378 -35.84 -32.10 -17.79
N ASP A 379 -35.74 -32.14 -16.46
CA ASP A 379 -36.15 -33.27 -15.62
C ASP A 379 -36.26 -32.81 -14.16
N ASP A 380 -36.59 -33.72 -13.26
CA ASP A 380 -36.52 -33.50 -11.82
C ASP A 380 -35.10 -33.83 -11.30
N MET A 381 -34.63 -33.04 -10.34
CA MET A 381 -33.27 -33.06 -9.80
C MET A 381 -33.28 -33.35 -8.30
N ALA A 382 -32.41 -34.24 -7.85
CA ALA A 382 -32.17 -34.50 -6.44
C ALA A 382 -30.94 -33.73 -5.95
N VAL A 383 -31.08 -33.01 -4.84
CA VAL A 383 -29.98 -32.32 -4.15
C VAL A 383 -29.40 -33.11 -2.98
N HIS A 384 -29.99 -34.30 -2.74
CA HIS A 384 -29.63 -35.23 -1.67
C HIS A 384 -29.65 -34.65 -0.25
N ASP A 385 -30.54 -33.69 -0.03
CA ASP A 385 -30.82 -33.06 1.26
C ASP A 385 -32.36 -32.93 1.43
N ASN A 386 -32.87 -33.13 2.65
CA ASN A 386 -34.29 -33.01 2.99
C ASN A 386 -34.57 -31.69 3.72
N CYS A 387 -34.12 -30.59 3.12
CA CYS A 387 -34.25 -29.26 3.68
C CYS A 387 -35.72 -28.86 3.87
N LEU A 388 -35.99 -28.08 4.93
CA LEU A 388 -37.24 -27.35 5.02
C LEU A 388 -37.28 -26.30 3.91
N ILE A 389 -38.40 -26.21 3.18
CA ILE A 389 -38.54 -25.31 2.03
C ILE A 389 -38.21 -23.85 2.39
N SER A 390 -38.53 -23.39 3.61
CA SER A 390 -38.20 -22.05 4.09
C SER A 390 -36.69 -21.78 4.27
N GLY A 391 -35.86 -22.81 4.26
CA GLY A 391 -34.40 -22.73 4.36
C GLY A 391 -33.67 -23.03 3.07
N VAL A 392 -34.38 -23.30 1.97
CA VAL A 392 -33.79 -23.59 0.66
C VAL A 392 -33.23 -22.31 0.04
N ASN A 393 -31.95 -22.34 -0.31
CA ASN A 393 -31.27 -21.29 -1.04
C ASN A 393 -30.46 -21.90 -2.18
N PHE A 394 -30.39 -21.19 -3.31
CA PHE A 394 -29.46 -21.49 -4.39
C PHE A 394 -28.47 -20.34 -4.48
N VAL A 395 -27.20 -20.60 -4.19
CA VAL A 395 -26.15 -19.60 -4.15
C VAL A 395 -24.79 -20.26 -4.38
N ASP A 396 -23.89 -19.58 -5.07
CA ASP A 396 -22.51 -20.05 -5.32
C ASP A 396 -21.67 -19.98 -4.04
N ILE A 397 -21.21 -21.12 -3.51
CA ILE A 397 -20.37 -21.16 -2.30
C ILE A 397 -18.90 -21.50 -2.58
N ASN A 398 -18.56 -21.98 -3.78
CA ASN A 398 -17.18 -22.35 -4.16
C ASN A 398 -16.55 -21.39 -5.18
N GLY A 399 -17.32 -20.43 -5.70
CA GLY A 399 -16.91 -19.40 -6.65
C GLY A 399 -16.69 -19.93 -8.06
N ASP A 400 -17.38 -20.99 -8.48
CA ASP A 400 -17.27 -21.56 -9.83
C ASP A 400 -18.20 -20.89 -10.86
N GLY A 401 -19.09 -20.00 -10.40
CA GLY A 401 -20.05 -19.24 -11.19
C GLY A 401 -21.41 -19.91 -11.34
N LEU A 402 -21.62 -21.09 -10.74
CA LEU A 402 -22.89 -21.81 -10.68
C LEU A 402 -23.43 -21.79 -9.26
N ASP A 403 -24.75 -21.79 -9.12
CA ASP A 403 -25.35 -21.83 -7.79
C ASP A 403 -25.35 -23.25 -7.23
N ASP A 404 -24.89 -23.37 -5.99
CA ASP A 404 -24.97 -24.56 -5.16
C ASP A 404 -26.29 -24.58 -4.37
N PHE A 405 -26.61 -25.73 -3.79
CA PHE A 405 -27.76 -25.86 -2.92
C PHE A 405 -27.33 -25.64 -1.48
N VAL A 406 -27.95 -24.69 -0.78
CA VAL A 406 -27.71 -24.44 0.64
C VAL A 406 -29.02 -24.57 1.43
N CYS A 407 -29.00 -25.43 2.44
CA CYS A 407 -30.07 -25.55 3.42
C CYS A 407 -29.70 -24.81 4.71
N ILE A 408 -30.49 -23.81 5.09
CA ILE A 408 -30.45 -23.20 6.42
C ILE A 408 -31.43 -23.95 7.32
N ALA A 409 -30.93 -24.60 8.37
CA ALA A 409 -31.74 -25.29 9.37
C ALA A 409 -32.50 -24.29 10.26
N LYS A 410 -33.46 -24.80 11.06
CA LYS A 410 -34.33 -23.95 11.91
C LYS A 410 -33.56 -23.05 12.89
N ASP A 411 -32.44 -23.54 13.38
CA ASP A 411 -31.55 -22.84 14.31
C ASP A 411 -30.50 -21.97 13.59
N GLY A 412 -30.51 -21.92 12.26
CA GLY A 412 -29.57 -21.13 11.46
C GLY A 412 -28.32 -21.87 11.01
N GLU A 413 -28.11 -23.15 11.37
CA GLU A 413 -26.99 -23.94 10.83
C GLU A 413 -27.13 -24.12 9.31
N ALA A 414 -26.03 -23.98 8.56
CA ALA A 414 -26.03 -24.09 7.10
C ALA A 414 -25.39 -25.42 6.64
N PHE A 415 -26.06 -26.12 5.73
CA PHE A 415 -25.62 -27.33 5.05
C PHE A 415 -25.59 -27.09 3.55
N ALA A 416 -24.66 -27.70 2.82
CA ALA A 416 -24.56 -27.50 1.38
C ALA A 416 -24.38 -28.79 0.56
N SER A 417 -24.82 -28.70 -0.69
CA SER A 417 -24.52 -29.66 -1.75
C SER A 417 -24.00 -28.92 -2.98
N ILE A 418 -22.86 -29.35 -3.49
CA ILE A 418 -22.16 -28.73 -4.63
C ILE A 418 -22.82 -29.10 -5.94
N ASN A 419 -23.06 -28.10 -6.79
CA ASN A 419 -23.48 -28.29 -8.17
C ASN A 419 -22.28 -28.80 -8.99
N ASN A 420 -22.32 -30.04 -9.46
CA ASN A 420 -21.22 -30.61 -10.26
C ASN A 420 -21.20 -30.13 -11.73
N GLY A 421 -21.98 -29.10 -12.03
CA GLY A 421 -22.10 -28.51 -13.35
C GLY A 421 -23.06 -29.24 -14.29
N PRO A 422 -23.30 -28.64 -15.47
CA PRO A 422 -24.28 -29.15 -16.41
C PRO A 422 -23.84 -30.46 -17.06
N SER A 423 -24.81 -31.36 -17.27
CA SER A 423 -24.64 -32.54 -18.11
C SER A 423 -25.53 -32.44 -19.36
N SER A 424 -25.07 -32.97 -20.50
CA SER A 424 -25.80 -32.83 -21.77
C SER A 424 -27.17 -33.52 -21.70
N GLY A 425 -28.24 -32.73 -21.71
CA GLY A 425 -29.63 -33.22 -21.78
C GLY A 425 -30.24 -33.63 -20.44
N SER A 426 -29.56 -33.40 -19.32
CA SER A 426 -30.02 -33.72 -17.97
C SER A 426 -29.76 -32.54 -17.02
N PRO A 427 -30.49 -32.42 -15.89
CA PRO A 427 -30.14 -31.45 -14.86
C PRO A 427 -28.74 -31.72 -14.29
N PRO A 428 -28.09 -30.73 -13.66
CA PRO A 428 -26.87 -30.96 -12.90
C PRO A 428 -27.10 -31.97 -11.76
N THR A 429 -26.03 -32.66 -11.36
CA THR A 429 -26.02 -33.51 -10.17
C THR A 429 -25.43 -32.75 -8.99
N PHE A 430 -25.82 -33.13 -7.77
CA PHE A 430 -25.39 -32.46 -6.55
C PHE A 430 -24.62 -33.40 -5.61
N THR A 431 -23.53 -32.91 -5.01
CA THR A 431 -22.70 -33.65 -4.05
C THR A 431 -22.80 -33.01 -2.67
N SER A 432 -23.42 -33.69 -1.70
CA SER A 432 -23.51 -33.17 -0.32
C SER A 432 -22.14 -33.08 0.35
N ILE A 433 -21.85 -31.92 0.94
CA ILE A 433 -20.63 -31.64 1.70
C ILE A 433 -20.90 -31.42 3.20
N GLY A 434 -22.14 -31.68 3.62
CA GLY A 434 -22.60 -31.62 5.00
C GLY A 434 -22.68 -30.19 5.55
N SER A 435 -22.53 -30.06 6.87
CA SER A 435 -22.52 -28.75 7.55
C SER A 435 -21.33 -27.92 7.08
N ILE A 436 -21.62 -26.69 6.67
CA ILE A 436 -20.64 -25.70 6.22
C ILE A 436 -20.49 -24.56 7.23
N LYS A 437 -21.52 -24.23 8.01
CA LYS A 437 -21.46 -23.19 9.05
C LYS A 437 -22.39 -23.52 10.21
N SER A 438 -21.86 -23.51 11.43
CA SER A 438 -22.65 -23.62 12.67
C SER A 438 -23.58 -22.41 12.89
N SER A 439 -24.68 -22.63 13.60
CA SER A 439 -25.62 -21.57 13.97
C SER A 439 -24.97 -20.44 14.79
N GLU A 440 -25.43 -19.21 14.55
CA GLU A 440 -25.01 -18.02 15.30
C GLU A 440 -25.98 -17.75 16.45
N PRO A 441 -25.51 -17.60 17.71
CA PRO A 441 -26.39 -17.41 18.86
C PRO A 441 -27.33 -16.20 18.71
N GLY A 442 -28.63 -16.46 18.93
CA GLY A 442 -29.65 -15.41 18.88
C GLY A 442 -30.28 -15.16 17.51
N TYR A 443 -29.85 -15.92 16.49
CA TYR A 443 -30.42 -15.89 15.15
C TYR A 443 -31.01 -17.26 14.81
N ASP A 444 -32.19 -17.28 14.20
CA ASP A 444 -32.84 -18.47 13.67
C ASP A 444 -32.88 -18.44 12.14
N GLN A 445 -33.46 -19.46 11.51
CA GLN A 445 -33.59 -19.56 10.05
C GLN A 445 -34.11 -18.27 9.38
N SER A 446 -35.07 -17.58 10.00
CA SER A 446 -35.69 -16.39 9.42
C SER A 446 -34.74 -15.19 9.38
N ASN A 447 -33.72 -15.20 10.23
CA ASN A 447 -32.70 -14.15 10.35
C ASN A 447 -31.60 -14.22 9.31
N ILE A 448 -31.42 -15.37 8.65
CA ILE A 448 -30.23 -15.64 7.83
C ILE A 448 -30.49 -15.31 6.37
N ARG A 449 -29.53 -14.63 5.75
CA ARG A 449 -29.43 -14.44 4.30
C ARG A 449 -28.03 -14.85 3.85
N LEU A 450 -27.92 -15.32 2.62
CA LEU A 450 -26.64 -15.60 1.97
C LEU A 450 -26.45 -14.54 0.88
N ALA A 451 -25.24 -14.00 0.78
CA ALA A 451 -24.95 -12.88 -0.12
C ALA A 451 -23.44 -12.76 -0.36
N ASP A 452 -23.00 -12.47 -1.58
CA ASP A 452 -21.60 -12.08 -1.82
C ASP A 452 -21.39 -10.61 -1.44
N ILE A 453 -20.99 -10.36 -0.19
CA ILE A 453 -20.83 -8.99 0.33
C ILE A 453 -19.46 -8.43 -0.01
N ASP A 454 -18.42 -9.24 0.06
CA ASP A 454 -17.05 -8.81 -0.19
C ASP A 454 -16.64 -8.83 -1.68
N GLY A 455 -17.50 -9.37 -2.55
CA GLY A 455 -17.40 -9.37 -4.01
C GLY A 455 -16.35 -10.34 -4.54
N ASP A 456 -16.08 -11.43 -3.82
CA ASP A 456 -15.11 -12.44 -4.21
C ASP A 456 -15.70 -13.61 -5.00
N GLY A 457 -17.02 -13.59 -5.24
CA GLY A 457 -17.76 -14.57 -6.01
C GLY A 457 -18.35 -15.70 -5.16
N ARG A 458 -18.12 -15.72 -3.85
CA ARG A 458 -18.66 -16.72 -2.93
C ARG A 458 -19.69 -16.09 -2.00
N ALA A 459 -20.72 -16.85 -1.67
CA ALA A 459 -21.72 -16.40 -0.72
C ALA A 459 -21.16 -16.31 0.70
N ASP A 460 -21.38 -15.16 1.33
CA ASP A 460 -21.18 -14.94 2.76
C ASP A 460 -22.45 -15.27 3.54
N TYR A 461 -22.28 -15.57 4.83
CA TYR A 461 -23.39 -15.81 5.75
C TYR A 461 -23.72 -14.51 6.47
N CYS A 462 -24.94 -14.02 6.37
CA CYS A 462 -25.37 -12.77 6.98
C CYS A 462 -26.58 -12.98 7.90
N ALA A 463 -26.47 -12.53 9.14
CA ALA A 463 -27.52 -12.60 10.14
C ALA A 463 -28.09 -11.21 10.43
N SER A 464 -29.41 -11.07 10.30
CA SER A 464 -30.11 -9.81 10.56
C SER A 464 -30.88 -9.84 11.88
N ASN A 465 -30.73 -8.78 12.68
CA ASN A 465 -31.44 -8.64 13.94
C ASN A 465 -32.80 -7.91 13.75
N ALA A 466 -33.58 -7.81 14.83
CA ALA A 466 -34.89 -7.16 14.80
C ALA A 466 -34.84 -5.65 14.50
N ALA A 467 -33.69 -4.99 14.65
CA ALA A 467 -33.49 -3.60 14.27
C ALA A 467 -33.15 -3.44 12.77
N GLY A 468 -32.95 -4.55 12.05
CA GLY A 468 -32.53 -4.56 10.64
C GLY A 468 -31.03 -4.37 10.45
N ASP A 469 -30.23 -4.36 11.51
CA ASP A 469 -28.77 -4.44 11.36
C ASP A 469 -28.41 -5.83 10.85
N ILE A 470 -27.39 -5.89 9.99
CA ILE A 470 -26.92 -7.15 9.39
C ILE A 470 -25.44 -7.31 9.68
N SER A 471 -25.10 -8.40 10.35
CA SER A 471 -23.71 -8.83 10.55
C SER A 471 -23.40 -10.00 9.63
N CYS A 472 -22.21 -10.00 9.03
CA CYS A 472 -21.82 -11.03 8.07
C CYS A 472 -20.53 -11.73 8.46
N TRP A 473 -20.38 -12.95 7.96
CA TRP A 473 -19.19 -13.77 8.06
C TRP A 473 -18.80 -14.21 6.65
N ARG A 474 -17.57 -13.90 6.29
CA ARG A 474 -17.01 -14.21 4.98
C ARG A 474 -16.72 -15.68 4.83
N ASN A 475 -17.05 -16.24 3.68
CA ASN A 475 -16.56 -17.54 3.27
C ASN A 475 -15.08 -17.45 2.83
N GLY A 476 -14.17 -17.87 3.71
CA GLY A 476 -12.73 -17.76 3.47
C GLY A 476 -12.08 -18.92 2.71
N GLY A 477 -12.84 -19.97 2.37
CA GLY A 477 -12.30 -21.19 1.76
C GLY A 477 -12.21 -21.11 0.23
N ILE A 478 -11.08 -21.52 -0.35
CA ILE A 478 -10.83 -21.55 -1.81
C ILE A 478 -11.18 -22.90 -2.47
N GLN A 479 -11.71 -23.83 -1.70
CA GLN A 479 -12.15 -25.17 -2.13
C GLN A 479 -13.68 -25.22 -2.19
N ASP A 480 -14.23 -26.37 -2.61
CA ASP A 480 -15.69 -26.61 -2.61
C ASP A 480 -16.33 -26.42 -1.23
N LYS A 481 -15.61 -26.74 -0.15
CA LYS A 481 -16.12 -26.55 1.20
C LYS A 481 -15.50 -25.30 1.82
N PRO A 482 -16.31 -24.39 2.42
CA PRO A 482 -15.80 -23.30 3.24
C PRO A 482 -14.87 -23.85 4.33
N GLU A 483 -13.60 -23.46 4.30
CA GLU A 483 -12.60 -23.90 5.27
C GLU A 483 -12.78 -23.18 6.62
N TYR A 484 -13.10 -21.89 6.56
CA TYR A 484 -13.36 -21.06 7.73
C TYR A 484 -14.33 -19.93 7.40
N TRP A 485 -14.97 -19.40 8.45
CA TRP A 485 -15.86 -18.25 8.39
C TRP A 485 -15.27 -17.09 9.14
N GLN A 486 -14.94 -16.02 8.43
CA GLN A 486 -14.26 -14.87 9.00
C GLN A 486 -15.25 -13.76 9.32
N ALA A 487 -15.35 -13.33 10.57
CA ALA A 487 -16.29 -12.29 10.96
C ALA A 487 -15.97 -10.96 10.25
N LEU A 488 -16.92 -10.47 9.45
CA LEU A 488 -16.87 -9.13 8.85
C LEU A 488 -17.48 -8.08 9.79
N GLY A 489 -18.25 -8.50 10.79
CA GLY A 489 -18.98 -7.60 11.68
C GLY A 489 -20.24 -7.03 11.02
N LYS A 490 -20.76 -5.93 11.57
CA LYS A 490 -22.01 -5.30 11.09
C LYS A 490 -21.76 -4.62 9.74
N ARG A 491 -22.31 -5.14 8.64
CA ARG A 491 -22.13 -4.59 7.28
C ARG A 491 -23.29 -3.73 6.81
N PHE A 492 -24.46 -3.86 7.41
CA PHE A 492 -25.59 -2.97 7.15
C PHE A 492 -26.17 -2.45 8.46
N THR A 493 -26.44 -1.14 8.52
CA THR A 493 -27.20 -0.55 9.64
C THR A 493 -28.64 -0.41 9.21
N GLY A 494 -29.57 -0.89 10.05
CA GLY A 494 -31.00 -0.85 9.76
C GLY A 494 -31.47 0.55 9.37
N ASN A 495 -32.15 0.66 8.23
CA ASN A 495 -32.57 1.93 7.63
C ASN A 495 -34.05 2.27 7.92
N ASN A 496 -34.68 1.57 8.88
CA ASN A 496 -36.10 1.70 9.24
C ASN A 496 -37.07 1.47 8.06
N ILE A 497 -36.69 0.69 7.06
CA ILE A 497 -37.56 0.29 5.95
C ILE A 497 -38.19 -1.07 6.26
N GLY A 498 -39.45 -1.05 6.70
CA GLY A 498 -40.30 -2.23 6.81
C GLY A 498 -39.80 -3.32 7.76
N ASP A 499 -40.06 -4.57 7.41
CA ASP A 499 -39.70 -5.77 8.17
C ASP A 499 -38.68 -6.64 7.44
N LEU A 500 -38.07 -7.58 8.18
CA LEU A 500 -37.04 -8.50 7.69
C LEU A 500 -37.52 -9.44 6.56
N ASN A 501 -38.82 -9.73 6.47
CA ASN A 501 -39.36 -10.61 5.43
C ASN A 501 -39.25 -9.96 4.04
N GLY A 502 -39.12 -8.64 3.96
CA GLY A 502 -38.88 -7.92 2.71
C GLY A 502 -37.41 -7.92 2.26
N VAL A 503 -36.46 -8.25 3.14
CA VAL A 503 -35.01 -8.14 2.84
C VAL A 503 -34.52 -9.27 1.94
N ARG A 504 -33.82 -8.91 0.86
CA ARG A 504 -33.12 -9.79 -0.09
C ARG A 504 -31.74 -9.20 -0.39
N PHE A 505 -30.83 -10.06 -0.82
CA PHE A 505 -29.54 -9.69 -1.39
C PHE A 505 -29.51 -10.13 -2.85
N VAL A 506 -29.22 -9.20 -3.76
CA VAL A 506 -29.27 -9.42 -5.21
C VAL A 506 -28.29 -8.47 -5.88
N ASP A 507 -27.38 -8.98 -6.71
CA ASP A 507 -26.57 -8.20 -7.67
C ASP A 507 -27.45 -7.53 -8.76
N ILE A 508 -28.09 -6.41 -8.44
CA ILE A 508 -29.11 -5.78 -9.29
C ILE A 508 -28.50 -5.03 -10.48
N ASN A 509 -27.26 -4.59 -10.34
CA ASN A 509 -26.52 -3.77 -11.30
C ASN A 509 -25.50 -4.60 -12.12
N GLY A 510 -25.20 -5.83 -11.72
CA GLY A 510 -24.30 -6.75 -12.44
C GLY A 510 -22.82 -6.56 -12.10
N ASP A 511 -22.47 -5.86 -11.02
CA ASP A 511 -21.08 -5.64 -10.62
C ASP A 511 -20.44 -6.84 -9.89
N GLY A 512 -21.25 -7.85 -9.59
CA GLY A 512 -20.81 -9.07 -8.92
C GLY A 512 -20.77 -8.96 -7.40
N ARG A 513 -21.36 -7.92 -6.82
CA ARG A 513 -21.62 -7.79 -5.38
C ARG A 513 -23.11 -7.78 -5.15
N ASP A 514 -23.57 -8.47 -4.10
CA ASP A 514 -24.99 -8.47 -3.82
C ASP A 514 -25.44 -7.19 -3.12
N ASP A 515 -26.47 -6.56 -3.69
CA ASP A 515 -27.06 -5.33 -3.19
C ASP A 515 -28.14 -5.62 -2.16
N TRP A 516 -28.27 -4.74 -1.18
CA TRP A 516 -29.36 -4.83 -0.21
C TRP A 516 -30.66 -4.34 -0.86
N ILE A 517 -31.68 -5.18 -0.84
CA ILE A 517 -32.99 -4.88 -1.39
C ILE A 517 -34.07 -5.11 -0.33
N TRP A 518 -35.06 -4.22 -0.29
CA TRP A 518 -36.31 -4.44 0.44
C TRP A 518 -37.52 -4.41 -0.48
N VAL A 519 -38.33 -5.47 -0.42
CA VAL A 519 -39.57 -5.62 -1.19
C VAL A 519 -40.79 -5.37 -0.31
N GLY A 520 -41.63 -4.42 -0.72
CA GLY A 520 -42.89 -4.09 -0.08
C GLY A 520 -44.02 -5.08 -0.38
N ASP A 521 -45.13 -4.93 0.32
CA ASP A 521 -46.29 -5.82 0.19
C ASP A 521 -46.95 -5.74 -1.19
N LYS A 522 -46.81 -4.59 -1.88
CA LYS A 522 -47.29 -4.40 -3.26
C LYS A 522 -46.21 -4.62 -4.32
N GLY A 523 -45.06 -5.17 -3.89
CA GLY A 523 -43.91 -5.44 -4.74
C GLY A 523 -43.06 -4.23 -5.08
N GLU A 524 -43.24 -3.09 -4.41
CA GLU A 524 -42.32 -1.95 -4.51
C GLU A 524 -40.92 -2.32 -3.97
N VAL A 525 -39.87 -1.77 -4.55
CA VAL A 525 -38.48 -2.19 -4.27
C VAL A 525 -37.65 -0.98 -3.84
N TYR A 526 -36.92 -1.10 -2.73
CA TYR A 526 -35.89 -0.14 -2.32
C TYR A 526 -34.53 -0.82 -2.40
N THR A 527 -33.52 -0.12 -2.93
CA THR A 527 -32.20 -0.70 -3.20
C THR A 527 -31.11 0.17 -2.59
N TYR A 528 -30.14 -0.47 -1.94
CA TYR A 528 -28.86 0.11 -1.57
C TYR A 528 -27.77 -0.74 -2.20
N THR A 529 -26.99 -0.14 -3.11
CA THR A 529 -25.96 -0.86 -3.85
C THR A 529 -24.70 -1.05 -3.02
N ASN A 530 -24.11 -2.23 -3.13
CA ASN A 530 -22.89 -2.64 -2.43
C ASN A 530 -21.67 -2.29 -3.27
N SER A 531 -20.80 -1.42 -2.76
CA SER A 531 -19.51 -1.15 -3.39
C SER A 531 -18.35 -1.46 -2.45
N ARG A 532 -17.23 -1.89 -3.04
CA ARG A 532 -15.95 -2.08 -2.34
C ARG A 532 -15.57 -0.83 -1.54
N SER A 533 -15.09 -0.99 -0.31
CA SER A 533 -14.63 0.14 0.51
C SER A 533 -13.11 0.17 0.67
N CYS A 534 -12.53 1.37 0.69
CA CYS A 534 -11.15 1.60 1.13
C CYS A 534 -11.00 1.82 2.64
N GLN A 535 -12.11 1.89 3.38
CA GLN A 535 -12.05 2.07 4.82
C GLN A 535 -11.41 0.84 5.50
N LYS A 536 -10.33 1.10 6.24
CA LYS A 536 -9.65 0.13 7.09
C LYS A 536 -10.62 -0.52 8.09
N GLY A 537 -10.51 -1.82 8.25
CA GLY A 537 -11.21 -2.60 9.29
C GLY A 537 -10.25 -3.24 10.29
N GLU A 538 -10.81 -3.97 11.24
CA GLU A 538 -10.09 -4.81 12.20
C GLU A 538 -10.74 -6.20 12.30
N LEU A 539 -10.08 -7.17 12.94
CA LEU A 539 -10.66 -8.51 13.11
C LEU A 539 -11.98 -8.44 13.91
N GLY A 540 -13.08 -8.92 13.33
CA GLY A 540 -14.42 -8.84 13.92
C GLY A 540 -15.23 -7.60 13.49
N ASP A 541 -14.58 -6.63 12.85
CA ASP A 541 -15.17 -5.45 12.22
C ASP A 541 -14.46 -5.20 10.87
N GLY A 542 -14.39 -6.27 10.06
CA GLY A 542 -13.51 -6.44 8.89
C GLY A 542 -13.83 -5.54 7.68
N LEU A 543 -13.89 -6.12 6.47
CA LEU A 543 -14.07 -5.35 5.23
C LEU A 543 -15.36 -4.51 5.25
N ASN A 544 -15.22 -3.19 5.11
CA ASN A 544 -16.35 -2.27 5.05
C ASN A 544 -17.05 -2.30 3.68
N VAL A 545 -18.31 -1.88 3.65
CA VAL A 545 -19.10 -1.70 2.43
C VAL A 545 -19.43 -0.22 2.23
N ALA A 546 -19.24 0.27 1.02
CA ALA A 546 -19.56 1.64 0.65
C ALA A 546 -20.96 1.72 0.02
N TRP A 547 -22.01 1.70 0.85
CA TRP A 547 -23.40 1.70 0.40
C TRP A 547 -23.81 3.00 -0.31
N ARG A 548 -24.52 2.90 -1.43
CA ARG A 548 -25.23 4.02 -2.09
C ARG A 548 -26.70 3.68 -2.28
N GLN A 549 -27.62 4.57 -1.91
CA GLN A 549 -29.04 4.36 -2.21
C GLN A 549 -29.30 4.51 -3.71
N GLY A 550 -29.99 3.54 -4.31
CA GLY A 550 -30.46 3.62 -5.69
C GLY A 550 -31.84 4.25 -5.81
N PHE A 551 -32.19 4.76 -6.99
CA PHE A 551 -33.47 5.44 -7.25
C PHE A 551 -34.11 5.00 -8.56
N LEU A 552 -35.44 5.16 -8.68
CA LEU A 552 -36.10 5.11 -9.98
C LEU A 552 -35.57 6.24 -10.88
N SER A 553 -35.33 5.95 -12.16
CA SER A 553 -34.83 6.93 -13.13
C SER A 553 -35.70 8.20 -13.14
N GLY A 554 -35.06 9.36 -13.01
CA GLY A 554 -35.73 10.66 -12.92
C GLY A 554 -36.23 11.04 -11.51
N SER A 555 -36.00 10.20 -10.50
CA SER A 555 -36.32 10.46 -9.09
C SER A 555 -35.05 10.59 -8.25
N SER A 556 -35.15 11.26 -7.10
CA SER A 556 -34.06 11.39 -6.12
C SER A 556 -34.45 10.88 -4.72
N SER A 557 -35.59 10.19 -4.63
CA SER A 557 -36.15 9.63 -3.40
C SER A 557 -37.17 8.55 -3.75
N GLY A 558 -37.45 7.66 -2.80
CA GLY A 558 -38.45 6.60 -2.97
C GLY A 558 -37.85 5.30 -3.51
N PRO A 559 -38.71 4.38 -4.00
CA PRO A 559 -38.29 3.07 -4.45
C PRO A 559 -37.54 3.13 -5.80
N THR A 560 -36.75 2.10 -6.09
CA THR A 560 -36.20 1.80 -7.42
C THR A 560 -37.26 1.21 -8.36
N HIS A 561 -38.25 0.49 -7.82
CA HIS A 561 -39.36 -0.07 -8.59
C HIS A 561 -40.70 0.14 -7.89
N LEU A 562 -41.75 0.55 -8.62
CA LEU A 562 -43.06 0.92 -8.04
C LEU A 562 -43.94 -0.28 -7.63
N GLY A 563 -43.53 -1.49 -8.02
CA GLY A 563 -44.31 -2.71 -7.78
C GLY A 563 -45.53 -2.84 -8.68
N MET A 564 -46.42 -3.78 -8.33
CA MET A 564 -47.61 -4.09 -9.13
C MET A 564 -48.87 -3.37 -8.63
N GLY A 565 -48.78 -2.70 -7.47
CA GLY A 565 -49.90 -1.98 -6.85
C GLY A 565 -50.95 -2.90 -6.19
N VAL A 566 -50.75 -4.22 -6.21
CA VAL A 566 -51.63 -5.23 -5.59
C VAL A 566 -50.98 -5.76 -4.32
N ALA A 567 -51.70 -5.73 -3.19
CA ALA A 567 -51.22 -6.17 -1.88
C ALA A 567 -51.08 -7.70 -1.79
N GLY A 568 -50.24 -8.19 -0.86
CA GLY A 568 -50.06 -9.61 -0.58
C GLY A 568 -49.28 -10.38 -1.66
N ILE A 569 -48.48 -9.70 -2.48
CA ILE A 569 -47.73 -10.34 -3.58
C ILE A 569 -46.24 -10.44 -3.32
N ARG A 570 -45.73 -9.99 -2.16
CA ARG A 570 -44.30 -9.97 -1.85
C ARG A 570 -43.59 -11.28 -2.17
N ASP A 571 -44.17 -12.42 -1.75
CA ASP A 571 -43.58 -13.76 -1.95
C ASP A 571 -43.72 -14.27 -3.40
N ARG A 572 -44.31 -13.49 -4.29
CA ARG A 572 -44.41 -13.74 -5.74
C ARG A 572 -43.45 -12.87 -6.55
N ILE A 573 -42.67 -12.02 -5.88
CA ILE A 573 -41.64 -11.19 -6.48
C ILE A 573 -40.28 -11.86 -6.34
N HIS A 574 -39.62 -12.05 -7.47
CA HIS A 574 -38.30 -12.65 -7.57
C HIS A 574 -37.38 -11.73 -8.38
N PHE A 575 -36.07 -11.98 -8.23
CA PHE A 575 -35.05 -11.36 -9.05
C PHE A 575 -34.24 -12.46 -9.70
N ALA A 576 -34.02 -12.35 -10.99
CA ALA A 576 -33.32 -13.37 -11.76
C ALA A 576 -32.71 -12.78 -13.03
N ARG A 577 -31.56 -13.29 -13.47
CA ARG A 577 -30.99 -13.02 -14.80
C ARG A 577 -31.83 -13.74 -15.87
N ILE A 578 -33.03 -13.24 -16.13
CA ILE A 578 -33.93 -13.81 -17.16
C ILE A 578 -33.36 -13.51 -18.53
N TYR A 579 -32.99 -12.25 -18.77
CA TYR A 579 -32.37 -11.79 -20.01
C TYR A 579 -30.85 -11.72 -19.93
N GLY A 580 -30.29 -11.55 -18.72
CA GLY A 580 -28.83 -11.54 -18.50
C GLY A 580 -28.11 -10.40 -19.23
N GLU A 581 -28.80 -9.28 -19.49
CA GLU A 581 -28.21 -8.15 -20.21
C GLU A 581 -27.26 -7.39 -19.29
N SER A 582 -26.00 -7.30 -19.70
CA SER A 582 -24.97 -6.53 -18.99
C SER A 582 -25.15 -5.02 -19.23
N GLU A 583 -24.70 -4.20 -18.28
CA GLU A 583 -24.74 -2.73 -18.40
C GLU A 583 -23.62 -2.20 -19.26
N SER A 584 -22.43 -2.76 -19.06
CA SER A 584 -21.23 -2.35 -19.73
C SER A 584 -20.23 -3.50 -19.74
N PHE A 585 -19.20 -3.35 -20.55
CA PHE A 585 -18.15 -4.35 -20.69
C PHE A 585 -17.53 -4.74 -19.34
N GLY A 586 -17.30 -6.05 -19.16
CA GLY A 586 -16.71 -6.62 -17.96
C GLY A 586 -17.66 -6.81 -16.77
N LEU A 587 -18.95 -6.49 -16.91
CA LEU A 587 -19.99 -6.74 -15.89
C LEU A 587 -20.77 -8.02 -16.16
N LEU A 588 -21.33 -8.61 -15.10
CA LEU A 588 -22.33 -9.67 -15.18
C LEU A 588 -23.66 -9.14 -15.74
N GLY A 589 -24.56 -10.04 -16.09
CA GLY A 589 -25.92 -9.68 -16.46
C GLY A 589 -26.69 -9.12 -15.26
N ARG A 590 -27.46 -8.05 -15.47
CA ARG A 590 -28.33 -7.50 -14.42
C ARG A 590 -29.45 -8.48 -14.06
N HIS A 591 -29.88 -8.47 -12.81
CA HIS A 591 -31.09 -9.18 -12.40
C HIS A 591 -32.35 -8.40 -12.83
N ASP A 592 -33.33 -9.12 -13.37
CA ASP A 592 -34.63 -8.61 -13.80
C ASP A 592 -35.66 -8.73 -12.67
N TYR A 593 -36.65 -7.84 -12.64
CA TYR A 593 -37.78 -7.96 -11.71
C TYR A 593 -38.79 -8.96 -12.28
N VAL A 594 -39.11 -10.00 -11.51
CA VAL A 594 -40.01 -11.08 -11.92
C VAL A 594 -41.22 -11.13 -11.00
N TYR A 595 -42.41 -11.06 -11.57
CA TYR A 595 -43.67 -11.28 -10.88
C TYR A 595 -44.31 -12.59 -11.36
N MET A 596 -44.47 -13.56 -10.46
CA MET A 596 -45.20 -14.79 -10.73
C MET A 596 -46.68 -14.60 -10.40
N GLU A 597 -47.48 -14.27 -11.41
CA GLU A 597 -48.91 -14.08 -11.22
C GLU A 597 -49.62 -15.43 -11.18
N HIS A 598 -50.29 -15.71 -10.06
CA HIS A 598 -51.03 -16.95 -9.85
C HIS A 598 -52.54 -16.68 -9.91
N THR A 599 -53.22 -17.34 -10.83
CA THR A 599 -54.68 -17.28 -10.97
C THR A 599 -55.28 -18.66 -10.74
N ARG A 600 -56.26 -18.76 -9.83
CA ARG A 600 -56.94 -20.04 -9.58
C ARG A 600 -57.81 -20.42 -10.77
N ASN A 601 -57.62 -21.63 -11.30
CA ASN A 601 -58.38 -22.21 -12.41
C ASN A 601 -58.84 -23.62 -12.06
N GLY A 602 -60.08 -23.74 -11.58
CA GLY A 602 -60.63 -24.99 -11.05
C GLY A 602 -59.85 -25.44 -9.81
N ASP A 603 -59.31 -26.66 -9.87
CA ASP A 603 -58.48 -27.27 -8.82
C ASP A 603 -56.96 -26.99 -9.00
N LYS A 604 -56.61 -26.23 -10.03
CA LYS A 604 -55.23 -25.86 -10.36
C LYS A 604 -55.05 -24.34 -10.29
N TYR A 605 -53.82 -23.92 -10.49
CA TYR A 605 -53.40 -22.52 -10.59
C TYR A 605 -52.67 -22.32 -11.90
N ASP A 606 -53.11 -21.36 -12.70
CA ASP A 606 -52.38 -20.88 -13.85
C ASP A 606 -51.34 -19.88 -13.36
N ILE A 607 -50.08 -20.11 -13.74
CA ILE A 607 -48.93 -19.32 -13.32
C ILE A 607 -48.34 -18.65 -14.55
N GLN A 608 -48.24 -17.32 -14.50
CA GLN A 608 -47.59 -16.52 -15.53
C GLN A 608 -46.33 -15.89 -14.97
N VAL A 609 -45.17 -16.17 -15.59
CA VAL A 609 -43.89 -15.57 -15.24
C VAL A 609 -43.76 -14.24 -15.98
N LYS A 610 -44.18 -13.14 -15.33
CA LYS A 610 -44.12 -11.79 -15.91
C LYS A 610 -42.81 -11.11 -15.55
N VAL A 611 -42.16 -10.49 -16.53
CA VAL A 611 -40.80 -9.95 -16.34
C VAL A 611 -40.73 -8.48 -16.73
N TRP A 612 -40.04 -7.70 -15.91
CA TRP A 612 -39.59 -6.34 -16.20
C TRP A 612 -38.08 -6.39 -16.38
N LYS A 613 -37.66 -6.38 -17.64
CA LYS A 613 -36.26 -6.47 -18.00
C LYS A 613 -35.52 -5.23 -17.51
N ASN A 614 -34.47 -5.42 -16.73
CA ASN A 614 -33.70 -4.35 -16.11
C ASN A 614 -32.86 -3.60 -17.17
N ALA A 615 -33.06 -2.28 -17.22
CA ALA A 615 -32.33 -1.33 -18.06
C ALA A 615 -31.73 -0.20 -17.21
N GLY A 616 -31.55 -0.43 -15.90
CA GLY A 616 -30.89 0.49 -14.99
C GLY A 616 -29.38 0.55 -15.23
N TYR A 617 -28.75 1.60 -14.70
CA TYR A 617 -27.32 1.89 -14.86
C TYR A 617 -26.74 2.53 -13.60
N GLY A 618 -25.40 2.50 -13.46
CA GLY A 618 -24.66 3.18 -12.40
C GLY A 618 -24.34 2.31 -11.18
N SER A 619 -23.42 2.82 -10.35
CA SER A 619 -22.88 2.16 -9.15
C SER A 619 -22.12 0.86 -9.40
N THR A 620 -21.53 0.66 -10.58
CA THR A 620 -20.81 -0.56 -10.95
C THR A 620 -19.30 -0.38 -11.05
N LYS A 621 -18.81 0.87 -11.20
CA LYS A 621 -17.38 1.18 -11.38
C LYS A 621 -16.98 2.30 -10.42
N LEU A 622 -15.87 2.11 -9.70
CA LEU A 622 -15.35 3.10 -8.76
C LEU A 622 -14.10 3.79 -9.30
N LYS A 623 -13.91 5.06 -8.91
CA LYS A 623 -12.69 5.81 -9.23
C LYS A 623 -11.43 5.08 -8.74
N ALA A 624 -11.53 4.48 -7.55
CA ALA A 624 -10.44 3.77 -6.88
C ALA A 624 -10.07 2.40 -7.49
N ASP A 625 -10.79 1.90 -8.50
CA ASP A 625 -10.53 0.58 -9.08
C ASP A 625 -9.58 0.59 -10.29
N GLY A 626 -9.19 1.79 -10.75
CA GLY A 626 -8.37 1.96 -11.95
C GLY A 626 -6.89 2.19 -11.70
N ASN A 627 -6.44 2.21 -10.44
CA ASN A 627 -5.08 2.67 -10.12
C ASN A 627 -4.02 1.62 -10.47
N LYS A 628 -2.99 2.06 -11.21
CA LYS A 628 -1.75 1.33 -11.50
C LYS A 628 -0.58 2.31 -11.42
N TYR A 629 0.61 1.79 -11.17
CA TYR A 629 1.84 2.58 -11.06
C TYR A 629 2.94 1.86 -11.82
N CYS A 630 3.75 2.62 -12.56
CA CYS A 630 4.91 2.12 -13.27
C CYS A 630 5.74 3.29 -13.81
N ASN A 631 7.04 3.09 -14.03
CA ASN A 631 7.92 4.08 -14.67
C ASN A 631 7.65 4.20 -16.18
N MET A 632 6.50 4.78 -16.55
CA MET A 632 6.07 4.91 -17.95
C MET A 632 6.89 5.96 -18.73
N MET A 633 7.39 7.00 -18.03
CA MET A 633 8.20 8.07 -18.61
C MET A 633 9.71 7.84 -18.54
N GLY A 634 10.16 6.74 -17.93
CA GLY A 634 11.59 6.39 -17.84
C GLY A 634 12.39 7.36 -16.99
N HIS A 635 11.85 7.77 -15.84
CA HIS A 635 12.56 8.58 -14.85
C HIS A 635 13.86 7.89 -14.44
N SER A 636 14.97 8.63 -14.43
CA SER A 636 16.31 8.07 -14.22
C SER A 636 16.55 7.45 -12.84
N GLY A 637 15.68 7.72 -11.87
CA GLY A 637 15.70 7.12 -10.54
C GLY A 637 14.67 6.01 -10.33
N GLY A 638 13.97 5.55 -11.38
CA GLY A 638 12.97 4.49 -11.23
C GLY A 638 11.57 4.96 -10.80
N ARG A 639 11.44 6.24 -10.39
CA ARG A 639 10.18 6.86 -9.96
C ARG A 639 9.01 6.43 -10.83
N GLU A 640 7.96 5.93 -10.22
CA GLU A 640 6.79 5.48 -10.94
C GLU A 640 5.79 6.62 -11.18
N ASP A 641 5.16 6.58 -12.35
CA ASP A 641 4.04 7.43 -12.74
C ASP A 641 2.72 6.79 -12.33
N TYR A 642 1.72 7.63 -12.04
CA TYR A 642 0.37 7.16 -11.78
C TYR A 642 -0.40 6.96 -13.10
N VAL A 643 -0.95 5.76 -13.29
CA VAL A 643 -1.78 5.42 -14.44
C VAL A 643 -3.18 5.03 -13.96
N TRP A 644 -4.19 5.74 -14.44
CA TRP A 644 -5.58 5.38 -14.24
C TRP A 644 -6.13 4.62 -15.47
N THR A 645 -6.55 3.37 -15.26
CA THR A 645 -7.10 2.47 -16.30
C THR A 645 -8.62 2.32 -16.18
N LEU A 646 -9.35 2.76 -17.21
CA LEU A 646 -10.78 2.56 -17.36
C LEU A 646 -11.11 1.06 -17.50
N SER A 647 -12.32 0.63 -17.13
CA SER A 647 -12.72 -0.79 -17.25
C SER A 647 -12.67 -1.37 -18.67
N THR A 648 -12.67 -0.51 -19.69
CA THR A 648 -12.52 -0.89 -21.11
C THR A 648 -11.07 -0.83 -21.62
N GLY A 649 -10.12 -0.42 -20.77
CA GLY A 649 -8.68 -0.48 -21.03
C GLY A 649 -8.04 0.82 -21.46
N GLN A 650 -8.80 1.91 -21.63
CA GLN A 650 -8.21 3.24 -21.86
C GLN A 650 -7.39 3.66 -20.63
N MET A 651 -6.18 4.20 -20.85
CA MET A 651 -5.26 4.60 -19.80
C MET A 651 -4.92 6.08 -19.87
N THR A 652 -5.04 6.74 -18.73
CA THR A 652 -4.62 8.13 -18.52
C THR A 652 -3.44 8.14 -17.55
N ILE A 653 -2.33 8.75 -17.96
CA ILE A 653 -1.15 8.91 -17.13
C ILE A 653 -1.17 10.27 -16.43
N HIS A 654 -0.67 10.28 -15.21
CA HIS A 654 -0.36 11.42 -14.38
C HIS A 654 1.13 11.32 -14.03
N PRO A 655 2.01 12.03 -14.77
CA PRO A 655 3.45 11.96 -14.58
C PRO A 655 3.89 12.26 -13.15
N ASN A 656 4.89 11.55 -12.62
CA ASN A 656 5.48 11.88 -11.33
C ASN A 656 6.18 13.24 -11.40
N ALA A 657 5.84 14.18 -10.51
CA ALA A 657 6.40 15.53 -10.52
C ALA A 657 7.78 15.63 -9.83
N GLY A 658 8.29 14.53 -9.27
CA GLY A 658 9.59 14.47 -8.58
C GLY A 658 9.59 15.12 -7.20
N LEU A 659 8.43 15.15 -6.52
CA LEU A 659 8.33 15.65 -5.16
C LEU A 659 8.67 14.56 -4.14
N SER A 660 9.34 14.92 -3.06
CA SER A 660 9.58 14.07 -1.89
C SER A 660 8.76 14.50 -0.66
N GLU A 661 7.97 15.56 -0.78
CA GLU A 661 7.00 16.03 0.21
C GLU A 661 5.89 16.79 -0.52
N VAL A 662 4.65 16.70 -0.04
CA VAL A 662 3.49 17.43 -0.57
C VAL A 662 3.02 18.45 0.47
N GLY A 663 3.25 19.74 0.17
CA GLY A 663 2.69 20.86 0.91
C GLY A 663 1.32 21.32 0.38
N ASP A 664 0.73 22.31 1.06
CA ASP A 664 -0.57 22.87 0.68
C ASP A 664 -0.57 23.44 -0.76
N GLY A 665 -1.54 23.01 -1.57
CA GLY A 665 -1.72 23.46 -2.95
C GLY A 665 -0.74 22.88 -3.96
N GLN A 666 0.14 21.96 -3.56
CA GLN A 666 1.02 21.21 -4.46
C GLN A 666 0.34 19.92 -4.93
N SER A 667 0.62 19.53 -6.18
CA SER A 667 0.25 18.22 -6.72
C SER A 667 1.50 17.36 -6.84
N TYR A 668 1.44 16.14 -6.32
CA TYR A 668 2.49 15.13 -6.52
C TYR A 668 2.65 14.73 -7.98
N TRP A 669 1.58 14.88 -8.76
CA TRP A 669 1.51 14.52 -10.17
C TRP A 669 1.52 15.75 -11.07
N GLY A 670 2.18 15.62 -12.22
CA GLY A 670 2.16 16.56 -13.33
C GLY A 670 0.87 16.50 -14.15
N PRO A 671 0.82 17.26 -15.26
CA PRO A 671 -0.37 17.33 -16.13
C PRO A 671 -0.74 15.96 -16.73
N GLU A 672 -2.01 15.61 -16.66
CA GLU A 672 -2.52 14.34 -17.18
C GLU A 672 -2.47 14.25 -18.71
N ALA A 673 -2.36 13.01 -19.23
CA ALA A 673 -2.48 12.73 -20.66
C ALA A 673 -3.10 11.35 -20.91
N THR A 674 -3.93 11.20 -21.94
CA THR A 674 -4.32 9.87 -22.42
C THR A 674 -3.15 9.23 -23.16
N MET A 675 -2.55 8.19 -22.59
CA MET A 675 -1.39 7.52 -23.18
C MET A 675 -1.78 6.33 -24.06
N PHE A 676 -2.88 5.66 -23.72
CA PHE A 676 -3.33 4.47 -24.42
C PHE A 676 -4.85 4.44 -24.54
N ASP A 677 -5.32 4.13 -25.74
CA ASP A 677 -6.74 3.96 -26.05
C ASP A 677 -6.93 2.71 -26.91
N PRO A 678 -7.60 1.65 -26.40
CA PRO A 678 -7.89 0.44 -27.17
C PRO A 678 -8.65 0.70 -28.48
N ALA A 679 -9.43 1.78 -28.56
CA ALA A 679 -10.12 2.19 -29.78
C ALA A 679 -9.14 2.51 -30.92
N VAL A 680 -7.95 3.00 -30.58
CA VAL A 680 -6.89 3.38 -31.51
C VAL A 680 -5.83 2.27 -31.63
N HIS A 681 -5.43 1.69 -30.50
CA HIS A 681 -4.22 0.87 -30.41
C HIS A 681 -4.49 -0.64 -30.37
N ALA A 682 -5.73 -1.06 -30.10
CA ALA A 682 -6.12 -2.47 -30.01
C ALA A 682 -7.23 -2.82 -31.03
N GLY A 683 -7.29 -2.12 -32.17
CA GLY A 683 -8.22 -2.41 -33.25
C GLY A 683 -9.70 -2.22 -32.87
N GLY A 684 -10.00 -1.39 -31.86
CA GLY A 684 -11.39 -1.13 -31.44
C GLY A 684 -11.92 -2.07 -30.35
N ARG A 685 -11.15 -3.06 -29.90
CA ARG A 685 -11.62 -4.02 -28.89
C ARG A 685 -11.44 -3.47 -27.48
N ASN A 686 -12.41 -3.70 -26.60
CA ASN A 686 -12.24 -3.41 -25.18
C ASN A 686 -11.29 -4.42 -24.55
N LEU A 687 -10.44 -3.94 -23.65
CA LEU A 687 -9.51 -4.76 -22.87
C LEU A 687 -9.85 -4.58 -21.39
N ASP A 688 -10.16 -5.65 -20.68
CA ASP A 688 -10.51 -5.55 -19.25
C ASP A 688 -9.27 -5.14 -18.46
N ARG A 689 -9.40 -4.12 -17.62
CA ARG A 689 -8.30 -3.55 -16.82
C ARG A 689 -7.59 -4.55 -15.92
N ARG A 690 -8.27 -5.65 -15.55
CA ARG A 690 -7.68 -6.74 -14.75
C ARG A 690 -6.70 -7.59 -15.55
N ASP A 691 -6.79 -7.57 -16.87
CA ASP A 691 -5.90 -8.32 -17.76
C ASP A 691 -4.79 -7.44 -18.34
N LEU A 692 -4.73 -6.17 -17.95
CA LEU A 692 -3.72 -5.20 -18.40
C LEU A 692 -2.68 -5.00 -17.31
N HIS A 693 -1.42 -5.22 -17.64
CA HIS A 693 -0.28 -5.09 -16.74
C HIS A 693 0.66 -4.00 -17.28
N LEU A 694 1.34 -3.32 -16.35
CA LEU A 694 2.41 -2.39 -16.67
C LEU A 694 3.70 -2.99 -16.12
N ALA A 695 4.68 -3.24 -16.98
CA ALA A 695 5.98 -3.75 -16.58
C ALA A 695 6.98 -3.54 -17.72
N ASP A 696 8.27 -3.43 -17.39
CA ASP A 696 9.34 -3.34 -18.39
C ASP A 696 9.56 -4.71 -19.05
N TRP A 697 9.10 -4.86 -20.29
CA TRP A 697 9.13 -6.14 -21.01
C TRP A 697 10.52 -6.44 -21.60
N ASP A 698 11.24 -5.41 -22.05
CA ASP A 698 12.49 -5.57 -22.80
C ASP A 698 13.76 -5.08 -22.08
N GLY A 699 13.60 -4.47 -20.91
CA GLY A 699 14.67 -4.00 -20.03
C GLY A 699 15.22 -2.62 -20.43
N ASP A 700 14.46 -1.82 -21.18
CA ASP A 700 14.90 -0.48 -21.60
C ASP A 700 14.67 0.61 -20.54
N GLY A 701 14.09 0.25 -19.40
CA GLY A 701 13.81 1.12 -18.25
C GLY A 701 12.46 1.84 -18.34
N PHE A 702 11.68 1.60 -19.40
CA PHE A 702 10.33 2.13 -19.55
C PHE A 702 9.33 0.99 -19.40
N CYS A 703 8.27 1.22 -18.64
CA CYS A 703 7.20 0.23 -18.58
C CYS A 703 6.42 0.15 -19.90
N ASP A 704 6.07 -1.08 -20.26
CA ASP A 704 5.24 -1.44 -21.40
C ASP A 704 3.83 -1.82 -20.96
N ILE A 705 2.88 -1.86 -21.90
CA ILE A 705 1.55 -2.41 -21.65
C ILE A 705 1.53 -3.86 -22.11
N ILE A 706 1.21 -4.77 -21.18
CA ILE A 706 1.08 -6.20 -21.45
C ILE A 706 -0.38 -6.59 -21.20
N TRP A 707 -1.03 -7.18 -22.19
CA TRP A 707 -2.37 -7.76 -22.03
C TRP A 707 -2.28 -9.28 -22.01
N THR A 708 -2.92 -9.92 -21.03
CA THR A 708 -3.06 -11.38 -20.98
C THR A 708 -4.43 -11.80 -21.49
N ASN A 709 -4.50 -12.68 -22.48
CA ASN A 709 -5.76 -13.13 -23.06
C ASN A 709 -6.45 -14.16 -22.15
N PRO A 710 -7.51 -13.79 -21.39
CA PRO A 710 -8.15 -14.71 -20.44
C PRO A 710 -8.82 -15.91 -21.14
N ASP A 711 -9.14 -15.78 -22.44
CA ASP A 711 -9.80 -16.82 -23.23
C ASP A 711 -8.80 -17.81 -23.87
N GLU A 712 -7.51 -17.46 -23.93
CA GLU A 712 -6.46 -18.25 -24.57
C GLU A 712 -5.31 -18.55 -23.59
N ASN A 713 -5.63 -19.16 -22.45
CA ASN A 713 -4.67 -19.54 -21.40
C ASN A 713 -3.70 -18.40 -21.02
N ASN A 714 -4.20 -17.16 -20.98
CA ASN A 714 -3.45 -15.97 -20.61
C ASN A 714 -2.17 -15.75 -21.44
N GLN A 715 -2.21 -16.10 -22.74
CA GLN A 715 -1.18 -15.68 -23.71
C GLN A 715 -1.08 -14.16 -23.76
N VAL A 716 0.11 -13.65 -24.10
CA VAL A 716 0.41 -12.22 -23.98
C VAL A 716 0.30 -11.48 -25.31
N GLU A 717 -0.16 -10.24 -25.28
CA GLU A 717 0.07 -9.24 -26.32
C GLU A 717 0.77 -8.04 -25.66
N VAL A 718 1.72 -7.41 -26.37
CA VAL A 718 2.54 -6.34 -25.79
C VAL A 718 2.47 -5.10 -26.67
N TRP A 719 2.26 -3.94 -26.05
CA TRP A 719 2.49 -2.65 -26.68
C TRP A 719 3.75 -2.06 -26.06
N ARG A 720 4.85 -2.18 -26.80
CA ARG A 720 6.13 -1.63 -26.37
C ARG A 720 6.09 -0.11 -26.42
N ASN A 721 6.46 0.52 -25.32
CA ASN A 721 6.47 1.96 -25.11
C ASN A 721 7.61 2.62 -25.89
N LEU A 722 7.28 3.55 -26.80
CA LEU A 722 8.29 4.28 -27.59
C LEU A 722 8.51 5.71 -27.07
N TYR A 723 8.07 6.01 -25.85
CA TYR A 723 8.18 7.36 -25.28
C TYR A 723 9.64 7.81 -25.15
N GLY A 724 10.53 6.94 -24.66
CA GLY A 724 11.97 7.25 -24.56
C GLY A 724 12.62 7.63 -25.90
N GLU A 725 12.15 7.03 -27.00
CA GLU A 725 12.67 7.27 -28.35
C GLU A 725 12.06 8.50 -29.02
N THR A 726 10.77 8.75 -28.81
CA THR A 726 9.98 9.70 -29.60
C THR A 726 9.52 10.93 -28.82
N GLN A 727 9.58 10.89 -27.49
CA GLN A 727 9.04 11.91 -26.58
C GLN A 727 7.54 12.16 -26.79
N ALA A 728 6.82 11.13 -27.25
CA ALA A 728 5.39 11.12 -27.48
C ALA A 728 4.83 9.72 -27.21
N TRP A 729 3.55 9.64 -26.84
CA TRP A 729 2.86 8.37 -26.62
C TRP A 729 2.66 7.62 -27.94
N ASN A 730 3.62 6.75 -28.25
CA ASN A 730 3.64 5.88 -29.41
C ASN A 730 3.94 4.44 -28.96
N TRP A 731 3.39 3.47 -29.67
CA TRP A 731 3.42 2.07 -29.29
C TRP A 731 3.88 1.18 -30.45
N SER A 732 4.79 0.25 -30.17
CA SER A 732 5.09 -0.86 -31.08
C SER A 732 4.32 -2.10 -30.62
N TYR A 733 3.25 -2.44 -31.35
CA TYR A 733 2.44 -3.62 -31.05
C TYR A 733 3.13 -4.92 -31.45
N LEU A 734 3.21 -5.85 -30.50
CA LEU A 734 3.74 -7.19 -30.65
C LEU A 734 2.61 -8.20 -30.34
N GLY A 735 2.11 -8.87 -31.38
CA GLY A 735 1.09 -9.91 -31.23
C GLY A 735 1.73 -11.25 -30.84
N ASN A 736 1.44 -11.73 -29.62
CA ASN A 736 2.00 -12.97 -29.05
C ASN A 736 3.53 -13.12 -29.21
N PRO A 737 4.33 -12.18 -28.66
CA PRO A 737 5.79 -12.20 -28.80
C PRO A 737 6.47 -13.37 -28.10
N ALA A 738 5.78 -14.10 -27.20
CA ALA A 738 6.32 -15.20 -26.42
C ALA A 738 5.29 -16.35 -26.33
N THR A 739 5.27 -17.19 -27.37
CA THR A 739 4.25 -18.24 -27.56
C THR A 739 4.27 -19.36 -26.51
N GLU A 740 5.37 -19.47 -25.77
CA GLU A 740 5.58 -20.43 -24.70
C GLU A 740 4.89 -20.05 -23.38
N LEU A 741 4.58 -18.75 -23.18
CA LEU A 741 3.95 -18.27 -21.95
C LEU A 741 2.49 -18.73 -21.88
N SER A 742 2.13 -19.32 -20.75
CA SER A 742 0.75 -19.78 -20.53
C SER A 742 0.40 -19.89 -19.05
N CYS A 743 -0.84 -19.59 -18.70
CA CYS A 743 -1.37 -19.80 -17.38
C CYS A 743 -2.78 -20.39 -17.51
N VAL A 744 -2.99 -21.58 -16.94
CA VAL A 744 -4.29 -22.27 -16.99
C VAL A 744 -5.31 -21.69 -16.02
N GLU A 745 -4.81 -20.98 -15.00
CA GLU A 745 -5.62 -20.34 -13.98
C GLU A 745 -6.49 -19.23 -14.59
N LYS A 746 -7.69 -19.06 -14.04
CA LYS A 746 -8.64 -18.02 -14.44
C LYS A 746 -8.80 -17.02 -13.33
N ARG A 747 -8.93 -15.73 -13.69
CA ARG A 747 -9.28 -14.67 -12.75
C ARG A 747 -10.65 -14.89 -12.11
N GLY A 748 -10.81 -14.43 -10.88
CA GLY A 748 -12.13 -14.39 -10.23
C GLY A 748 -12.87 -13.09 -10.48
N LEU A 749 -13.83 -12.79 -9.60
CA LEU A 749 -14.63 -11.55 -9.68
C LEU A 749 -13.89 -10.32 -9.17
N GLY A 750 -13.20 -10.47 -8.04
CA GLY A 750 -12.46 -9.38 -7.41
C GLY A 750 -11.45 -8.73 -8.34
N ILE A 751 -11.26 -7.42 -8.21
CA ILE A 751 -10.35 -6.65 -9.07
C ILE A 751 -8.88 -7.09 -8.95
N HIS A 752 -8.51 -7.73 -7.84
CA HIS A 752 -7.16 -8.23 -7.57
C HIS A 752 -7.05 -9.76 -7.63
N ASP A 753 -8.14 -10.48 -7.88
CA ASP A 753 -8.10 -11.93 -8.06
C ASP A 753 -7.64 -12.28 -9.48
N MET A 754 -6.35 -12.00 -9.73
CA MET A 754 -5.69 -12.15 -11.03
C MET A 754 -4.74 -13.36 -10.99
N PRO A 755 -4.71 -14.20 -12.04
CA PRO A 755 -3.82 -15.35 -12.08
C PRO A 755 -2.42 -15.00 -12.55
N VAL A 756 -2.25 -13.95 -13.36
CA VAL A 756 -0.96 -13.57 -13.94
C VAL A 756 -0.44 -12.32 -13.28
N HIS A 757 0.84 -12.34 -12.92
CA HIS A 757 1.60 -11.20 -12.43
C HIS A 757 2.88 -11.05 -13.26
N PHE A 758 3.35 -9.82 -13.37
CA PHE A 758 4.63 -9.48 -14.00
C PHE A 758 5.48 -8.76 -12.97
N ALA A 759 6.70 -9.26 -12.74
CA ALA A 759 7.64 -8.68 -11.79
C ALA A 759 9.06 -9.14 -12.12
N ASP A 760 10.07 -8.32 -11.85
CA ASP A 760 11.47 -8.72 -12.00
C ASP A 760 11.95 -9.49 -10.76
N VAL A 761 11.64 -10.79 -10.70
CA VAL A 761 12.08 -11.64 -9.57
C VAL A 761 13.53 -12.10 -9.72
N THR A 762 14.14 -11.89 -10.90
CA THR A 762 15.54 -12.24 -11.16
C THR A 762 16.53 -11.11 -10.89
N GLY A 763 16.07 -9.86 -10.86
CA GLY A 763 16.88 -8.65 -10.72
C GLY A 763 17.60 -8.25 -12.01
N ASN A 764 17.09 -8.68 -13.16
CA ASN A 764 17.70 -8.43 -14.47
C ASN A 764 17.07 -7.26 -15.23
N LYS A 765 16.13 -6.56 -14.60
CA LYS A 765 15.33 -5.43 -15.07
C LYS A 765 14.28 -5.76 -16.11
N LYS A 766 13.99 -7.05 -16.34
CA LYS A 766 12.93 -7.50 -17.24
C LYS A 766 11.84 -8.16 -16.44
N ALA A 767 10.60 -7.95 -16.85
CA ALA A 767 9.46 -8.59 -16.24
C ALA A 767 9.47 -10.11 -16.49
N ASP A 768 9.40 -10.88 -15.40
CA ASP A 768 9.15 -12.32 -15.43
C ASP A 768 7.63 -12.59 -15.44
N TYR A 769 7.22 -13.73 -16.01
CA TYR A 769 5.81 -14.13 -16.10
C TYR A 769 5.47 -15.10 -14.97
N LEU A 770 4.57 -14.70 -14.08
CA LEU A 770 4.19 -15.46 -12.89
C LEU A 770 2.72 -15.89 -12.99
N CYS A 771 2.47 -17.20 -12.95
CA CYS A 771 1.14 -17.82 -12.93
C CYS A 771 0.84 -18.32 -11.51
N MET A 772 -0.10 -17.66 -10.82
CA MET A 772 -0.44 -17.89 -9.43
C MET A 772 -1.80 -18.60 -9.28
N GLN A 773 -1.76 -19.72 -8.56
CA GLN A 773 -2.95 -20.48 -8.16
C GLN A 773 -3.70 -19.76 -7.04
N LYS A 774 -4.97 -20.13 -6.79
CA LYS A 774 -5.82 -19.48 -5.77
C LYS A 774 -5.22 -19.45 -4.35
N ASP A 775 -4.30 -20.36 -4.04
CA ASP A 775 -3.64 -20.51 -2.74
C ASP A 775 -2.23 -19.87 -2.65
N GLY A 776 -1.83 -19.14 -3.69
CA GLY A 776 -0.54 -18.46 -3.77
C GLY A 776 0.60 -19.31 -4.35
N ARG A 777 0.39 -20.60 -4.65
CA ARG A 777 1.41 -21.38 -5.36
C ARG A 777 1.68 -20.75 -6.72
N THR A 778 2.95 -20.46 -7.01
CA THR A 778 3.34 -19.71 -8.21
C THR A 778 4.28 -20.53 -9.10
N THR A 779 3.94 -20.64 -10.38
CA THR A 779 4.76 -21.21 -11.47
C THR A 779 5.01 -20.16 -12.54
N GLY A 780 5.78 -20.42 -13.59
CA GLY A 780 5.82 -19.50 -14.74
C GLY A 780 7.14 -19.53 -15.51
N TRP A 781 7.61 -18.38 -15.95
CA TRP A 781 8.83 -18.24 -16.75
C TRP A 781 9.63 -17.01 -16.36
N VAL A 782 10.96 -17.13 -16.36
CA VAL A 782 11.87 -15.97 -16.25
C VAL A 782 12.28 -15.46 -17.63
N ASN A 783 12.40 -14.14 -17.77
CA ASN A 783 12.75 -13.47 -19.02
C ASN A 783 14.27 -13.20 -19.09
N GLY A 784 15.02 -14.15 -19.64
CA GLY A 784 16.48 -14.03 -19.78
C GLY A 784 16.92 -13.44 -21.12
N ASP A 785 18.20 -13.10 -21.24
CA ASP A 785 18.80 -12.63 -22.51
C ASP A 785 18.73 -13.67 -23.64
N SER A 786 18.66 -14.95 -23.28
CA SER A 786 18.50 -16.07 -24.22
C SER A 786 17.03 -16.45 -24.50
N GLY A 787 16.07 -15.68 -23.98
CA GLY A 787 14.63 -15.97 -24.04
C GLY A 787 14.07 -16.49 -22.72
N TRP A 788 12.85 -17.02 -22.79
CA TRP A 788 12.06 -17.44 -21.63
C TRP A 788 12.48 -18.82 -21.11
N GLU A 789 12.73 -18.94 -19.81
CA GLU A 789 13.01 -20.20 -19.13
C GLU A 789 11.87 -20.56 -18.18
N ALA A 790 11.31 -21.76 -18.32
CA ALA A 790 10.24 -22.25 -17.47
C ALA A 790 10.73 -22.53 -16.03
N ILE A 791 9.93 -22.13 -15.05
CA ILE A 791 10.13 -22.36 -13.63
C ILE A 791 8.91 -23.13 -13.10
N ASP A 792 9.17 -24.36 -12.63
CA ASP A 792 8.12 -25.28 -12.17
C ASP A 792 7.45 -24.77 -10.90
N GLN A 793 8.18 -24.02 -10.07
CA GLN A 793 7.68 -23.40 -8.86
C GLN A 793 8.57 -22.24 -8.39
N PHE A 794 8.11 -21.00 -8.57
CA PHE A 794 8.74 -19.82 -7.97
C PHE A 794 8.57 -19.84 -6.46
N LYS A 795 7.34 -20.09 -6.01
CA LYS A 795 6.97 -20.11 -4.58
C LYS A 795 5.93 -21.20 -4.30
N HIS A 796 6.15 -21.94 -3.21
CA HIS A 796 5.18 -22.89 -2.66
C HIS A 796 3.99 -22.18 -2.00
N THR A 797 2.84 -22.87 -1.92
CA THR A 797 1.64 -22.35 -1.27
C THR A 797 1.83 -22.12 0.23
N GLU A 798 1.23 -21.04 0.73
CA GLU A 798 1.07 -20.74 2.16
C GLU A 798 -0.41 -20.90 2.60
N GLY A 799 -1.29 -21.36 1.70
CA GLY A 799 -2.74 -21.40 1.93
C GLY A 799 -3.38 -20.01 2.00
N LEU A 800 -2.78 -19.01 1.36
CA LEU A 800 -3.23 -17.61 1.38
C LEU A 800 -3.84 -17.24 0.03
N ASP A 801 -4.92 -16.45 0.07
CA ASP A 801 -5.66 -16.01 -1.12
C ASP A 801 -4.75 -15.16 -2.04
N ARG A 802 -4.67 -15.54 -3.33
CA ARG A 802 -3.84 -14.81 -4.29
C ARG A 802 -4.25 -13.35 -4.49
N ALA A 803 -5.51 -13.01 -4.23
CA ALA A 803 -6.00 -11.64 -4.35
C ALA A 803 -5.33 -10.65 -3.38
N ASN A 804 -4.55 -11.17 -2.43
CA ASN A 804 -3.83 -10.41 -1.42
C ASN A 804 -2.32 -10.31 -1.69
N PHE A 805 -1.80 -10.93 -2.76
CA PHE A 805 -0.38 -10.89 -3.11
C PHE A 805 -0.06 -9.79 -4.12
N GLN A 806 1.02 -9.06 -3.87
CA GLN A 806 1.65 -8.11 -4.80
C GLN A 806 3.15 -8.34 -4.84
N PHE A 807 3.79 -7.99 -5.95
CA PHE A 807 5.25 -8.07 -6.11
C PHE A 807 5.83 -6.65 -6.17
N ALA A 808 6.82 -6.36 -5.33
CA ALA A 808 7.52 -5.09 -5.30
C ALA A 808 8.85 -5.24 -4.54
N ASP A 809 9.87 -4.47 -4.88
CA ASP A 809 11.20 -4.51 -4.24
C ASP A 809 11.17 -3.76 -2.90
N ALA A 810 11.05 -4.45 -1.77
CA ALA A 810 10.87 -3.83 -0.46
C ALA A 810 12.20 -3.52 0.26
N ASP A 811 13.29 -4.20 -0.10
CA ASP A 811 14.63 -3.97 0.48
C ASP A 811 15.60 -3.23 -0.47
N GLY A 812 15.19 -2.95 -1.70
CA GLY A 812 15.97 -2.21 -2.70
C GLY A 812 17.11 -3.03 -3.29
N ASP A 813 17.07 -4.36 -3.20
CA ASP A 813 18.12 -5.24 -3.71
C ASP A 813 18.06 -5.43 -5.25
N GLY A 814 17.05 -4.86 -5.89
CA GLY A 814 16.76 -4.90 -7.31
C GLY A 814 15.87 -6.08 -7.73
N LYS A 815 15.46 -6.97 -6.82
CA LYS A 815 14.52 -8.06 -7.08
C LYS A 815 13.18 -7.74 -6.47
N ALA A 816 12.12 -8.10 -7.18
CA ALA A 816 10.79 -8.02 -6.60
C ALA A 816 10.63 -9.04 -5.46
N ASP A 817 10.22 -8.54 -4.30
CA ASP A 817 9.75 -9.31 -3.16
C ASP A 817 8.27 -9.63 -3.30
N LEU A 818 7.79 -10.56 -2.49
CA LEU A 818 6.38 -10.89 -2.42
C LEU A 818 5.78 -10.29 -1.14
N ILE A 819 4.70 -9.53 -1.31
CA ILE A 819 4.00 -8.86 -0.22
C ILE A 819 2.59 -9.43 -0.13
N TRP A 820 2.27 -10.08 0.98
CA TRP A 820 0.90 -10.44 1.33
C TRP A 820 0.26 -9.32 2.14
N THR A 821 -0.82 -8.74 1.63
CA THR A 821 -1.51 -7.62 2.28
C THR A 821 -2.76 -8.13 3.00
N ASP A 822 -2.88 -7.90 4.30
CA ASP A 822 -4.11 -8.23 5.03
C ASP A 822 -5.31 -7.47 4.45
N LYS A 823 -6.36 -8.23 4.14
CA LYS A 823 -7.54 -7.72 3.43
C LYS A 823 -8.25 -6.60 4.20
N PHE A 824 -8.26 -6.66 5.53
CA PHE A 824 -9.03 -5.76 6.38
C PHE A 824 -8.27 -4.49 6.71
N ASN A 825 -7.05 -4.67 7.20
CA ASN A 825 -6.32 -3.58 7.82
C ASN A 825 -5.20 -3.01 6.92
N GLY A 826 -4.85 -3.71 5.84
CA GLY A 826 -3.83 -3.31 4.88
C GLY A 826 -2.38 -3.55 5.34
N ASP A 827 -2.17 -4.27 6.44
CA ASP A 827 -0.83 -4.62 6.92
C ASP A 827 -0.16 -5.55 5.90
N GLY A 828 1.08 -5.23 5.53
CA GLY A 828 1.85 -6.01 4.56
C GLY A 828 2.85 -6.92 5.25
N THR A 829 2.75 -8.22 5.00
CA THR A 829 3.75 -9.24 5.35
C THR A 829 4.67 -9.44 4.16
N VAL A 830 5.99 -9.32 4.37
CA VAL A 830 6.98 -9.39 3.28
C VAL A 830 7.70 -10.74 3.31
N TYR A 831 7.85 -11.31 2.13
CA TYR A 831 8.69 -12.46 1.85
C TYR A 831 9.83 -12.00 0.94
N TYR A 832 11.02 -11.80 1.52
CA TYR A 832 12.18 -11.30 0.77
C TYR A 832 12.70 -12.35 -0.21
N ASN A 833 12.99 -11.91 -1.44
CA ASN A 833 13.47 -12.73 -2.52
C ASN A 833 15.01 -12.82 -2.50
N GLY A 834 15.54 -13.87 -1.88
CA GLY A 834 16.98 -14.14 -1.86
C GLY A 834 17.56 -14.60 -3.21
N GLY A 835 16.75 -14.61 -4.28
CA GLY A 835 17.13 -15.03 -5.62
C GLY A 835 17.03 -16.54 -5.85
N ARG A 836 17.55 -16.98 -7.00
CA ARG A 836 17.41 -18.35 -7.49
C ARG A 836 18.18 -19.34 -6.61
N GLN A 837 17.44 -20.19 -5.91
CA GLN A 837 17.97 -21.23 -5.04
C GLN A 837 16.92 -22.33 -4.85
N GLU A 838 17.31 -23.60 -5.01
CA GLU A 838 16.43 -24.76 -4.78
C GLU A 838 16.22 -24.98 -3.27
N VAL A 839 15.09 -24.50 -2.72
CA VAL A 839 14.77 -24.56 -1.29
C VAL A 839 13.29 -24.82 -1.07
N GLY A 840 12.94 -25.79 -0.21
CA GLY A 840 11.54 -26.02 0.18
C GLY A 840 10.61 -26.38 -0.99
N GLY A 841 11.14 -26.98 -2.06
CA GLY A 841 10.40 -27.29 -3.29
C GLY A 841 10.18 -26.09 -4.21
N SER A 842 10.68 -24.90 -3.85
CA SER A 842 10.69 -23.70 -4.69
C SER A 842 12.08 -23.52 -5.30
N GLN A 843 12.14 -22.89 -6.48
CA GLN A 843 13.40 -22.62 -7.18
C GLN A 843 13.98 -21.24 -6.85
N PHE A 844 13.30 -20.49 -5.98
CA PHE A 844 13.72 -19.20 -5.42
C PHE A 844 13.65 -19.25 -3.89
N LEU A 845 14.58 -18.56 -3.23
CA LEU A 845 14.59 -18.40 -1.79
C LEU A 845 13.62 -17.28 -1.39
N TRP A 846 12.67 -17.60 -0.52
CA TRP A 846 11.72 -16.64 0.05
C TRP A 846 11.85 -16.65 1.58
N THR A 847 12.26 -15.53 2.17
CA THR A 847 12.41 -15.39 3.62
C THR A 847 11.23 -14.60 4.19
N ASN A 848 10.40 -15.25 5.01
CA ASN A 848 9.24 -14.59 5.64
C ASN A 848 9.69 -13.79 6.87
N GLU A 849 9.67 -12.46 6.78
CA GLU A 849 10.01 -11.54 7.87
C GLU A 849 8.78 -11.08 8.68
N GLY A 850 7.60 -11.61 8.36
CA GLY A 850 6.35 -11.21 8.98
C GLY A 850 5.93 -9.82 8.53
N LYS A 851 5.14 -9.14 9.38
CA LYS A 851 4.63 -7.80 9.09
C LYS A 851 5.79 -6.81 8.94
N ALA A 852 5.84 -6.11 7.81
CA ALA A 852 6.80 -5.05 7.52
C ALA A 852 6.12 -3.70 7.22
N PHE A 853 4.95 -3.72 6.56
CA PHE A 853 4.15 -2.52 6.26
C PHE A 853 2.98 -2.37 7.23
N THR A 854 2.66 -1.13 7.63
CA THR A 854 1.53 -0.83 8.53
C THR A 854 0.39 -0.24 7.73
N GLY A 855 -0.68 -1.00 7.55
CA GLY A 855 -1.81 -0.61 6.72
C GLY A 855 -2.61 0.56 7.28
N ASN A 856 -3.00 1.51 6.42
CA ASN A 856 -3.92 2.60 6.76
C ASN A 856 -5.22 2.59 5.93
N ALA A 857 -5.42 1.57 5.11
CA ALA A 857 -6.60 1.35 4.28
C ALA A 857 -6.92 -0.15 4.21
N ALA A 858 -8.09 -0.52 3.68
CA ALA A 858 -8.37 -1.92 3.35
C ALA A 858 -7.34 -2.45 2.35
N GLY A 859 -6.95 -3.72 2.45
CA GLY A 859 -5.84 -4.28 1.65
C GLY A 859 -6.01 -4.11 0.13
N THR A 860 -7.26 -4.13 -0.37
CA THR A 860 -7.57 -3.85 -1.78
C THR A 860 -7.29 -2.41 -2.25
N CYS A 861 -6.89 -1.52 -1.33
CA CYS A 861 -6.55 -0.11 -1.56
C CYS A 861 -5.10 0.23 -1.21
N VAL A 862 -4.26 -0.78 -0.95
CA VAL A 862 -2.84 -0.61 -0.65
C VAL A 862 -2.02 -1.03 -1.86
N TYR A 863 -1.10 -0.18 -2.29
CA TYR A 863 -0.19 -0.40 -3.40
C TYR A 863 1.25 -0.19 -2.93
N TYR A 864 2.20 -0.79 -3.65
CA TYR A 864 3.62 -0.77 -3.31
C TYR A 864 4.53 -0.16 -4.41
N PRO A 865 4.25 1.05 -4.93
CA PRO A 865 5.07 1.70 -5.96
C PRO A 865 6.38 2.31 -5.41
N ASP A 866 7.41 2.50 -6.23
CA ASP A 866 8.55 3.38 -5.93
C ASP A 866 8.25 4.82 -6.39
N LEU A 867 7.79 5.68 -5.48
CA LEU A 867 7.34 7.03 -5.81
C LEU A 867 8.42 8.09 -5.60
N ASN A 868 9.40 7.85 -4.72
CA ASN A 868 10.53 8.76 -4.47
C ASN A 868 11.77 8.46 -5.34
N GLY A 869 11.79 7.33 -6.05
CA GLY A 869 12.87 6.91 -6.94
C GLY A 869 14.12 6.45 -6.21
N ASP A 870 13.96 5.78 -5.07
CA ASP A 870 15.06 5.18 -4.33
C ASP A 870 15.22 3.67 -4.61
N ASN A 871 14.44 3.13 -5.55
CA ASN A 871 14.31 1.72 -5.92
C ASN A 871 13.71 0.86 -4.80
N ARG A 872 12.97 1.45 -3.86
CA ARG A 872 12.27 0.72 -2.82
C ARG A 872 10.78 0.98 -2.91
N ALA A 873 10.02 -0.06 -2.62
CA ALA A 873 8.58 -0.04 -2.67
C ALA A 873 8.02 0.76 -1.49
N ASP A 874 7.33 1.85 -1.80
CA ASP A 874 6.64 2.71 -0.86
C ASP A 874 5.23 2.22 -0.56
N GLN A 875 4.70 2.52 0.61
CA GLN A 875 3.31 2.23 0.89
C GLN A 875 2.40 3.35 0.40
N HIS A 876 1.60 3.09 -0.63
CA HIS A 876 0.63 4.02 -1.17
C HIS A 876 -0.81 3.57 -0.89
N ASN A 877 -1.53 4.33 -0.07
CA ASN A 877 -2.86 3.96 0.41
C ASN A 877 -3.94 4.84 -0.18
N ILE A 878 -4.87 4.26 -0.93
CA ILE A 878 -6.10 4.92 -1.36
C ILE A 878 -7.04 4.98 -0.16
N LEU A 879 -7.37 6.18 0.30
CA LEU A 879 -8.19 6.42 1.49
C LEU A 879 -9.68 6.58 1.16
N GLY A 880 -9.98 7.04 -0.06
CA GLY A 880 -11.35 7.35 -0.47
C GLY A 880 -11.86 6.47 -1.61
N THR A 881 -12.83 5.61 -1.34
CA THR A 881 -13.49 4.76 -2.36
C THR A 881 -14.00 5.55 -3.57
N PHE A 882 -14.67 6.68 -3.29
CA PHE A 882 -15.37 7.48 -4.30
C PHE A 882 -14.59 8.74 -4.72
N THR A 883 -13.57 9.12 -3.95
CA THR A 883 -12.74 10.31 -4.22
C THR A 883 -11.41 9.94 -4.85
N ASN A 884 -10.96 8.70 -4.67
CA ASN A 884 -9.64 8.19 -5.08
C ASN A 884 -8.47 8.99 -4.49
N GLU A 885 -8.69 9.60 -3.33
CA GLU A 885 -7.65 10.32 -2.60
C GLU A 885 -6.69 9.34 -1.93
N ALA A 886 -5.40 9.65 -1.95
CA ALA A 886 -4.37 8.77 -1.40
C ALA A 886 -3.27 9.51 -0.65
N ARG A 887 -2.54 8.75 0.16
CA ARG A 887 -1.33 9.18 0.86
C ARG A 887 -0.22 8.13 0.70
N THR A 888 1.02 8.60 0.70
CA THR A 888 2.23 7.77 0.59
C THR A 888 3.06 7.84 1.86
N TRP A 889 3.64 6.70 2.23
CA TRP A 889 4.71 6.58 3.21
C TRP A 889 5.91 5.92 2.56
N PHE A 890 7.01 6.67 2.45
CA PHE A 890 8.23 6.24 1.81
C PHE A 890 8.95 5.16 2.61
N ASN A 891 9.46 4.16 1.91
CA ASN A 891 10.26 3.08 2.47
C ASN A 891 11.75 3.34 2.24
N THR A 892 12.39 4.07 3.14
CA THR A 892 13.80 4.47 2.97
C THR A 892 14.73 3.55 3.76
N CYS A 893 15.84 3.08 3.17
CA CYS A 893 16.95 2.55 3.96
C CYS A 893 17.62 3.71 4.72
N ASP A 894 17.97 3.50 5.99
CA ASP A 894 18.49 4.52 6.92
C ASP A 894 17.52 5.65 7.32
N GLY A 895 16.23 5.49 7.02
CA GLY A 895 15.21 6.49 7.38
C GLY A 895 15.32 7.79 6.59
N GLY A 896 15.96 7.78 5.41
CA GLY A 896 16.14 8.94 4.53
C GLY A 896 17.45 9.68 4.71
N ASN A 897 18.47 9.03 5.27
CA ASN A 897 19.77 9.64 5.59
C ASN A 897 20.70 9.73 4.38
N ALA A 898 20.91 10.93 3.81
CA ALA A 898 21.87 11.13 2.74
C ALA A 898 23.32 11.02 3.26
N MET A 899 24.04 9.98 2.86
CA MET A 899 25.45 9.79 3.28
C MET A 899 26.44 10.06 2.15
N GLY A 900 27.66 10.45 2.52
CA GLY A 900 28.80 10.53 1.62
C GLY A 900 29.52 11.87 1.63
N ASP A 901 30.61 11.94 0.88
CA ASP A 901 31.47 13.12 0.80
C ASP A 901 31.42 13.76 -0.59
N ASP A 902 31.34 15.08 -0.64
CA ASP A 902 31.54 15.83 -1.88
C ASP A 902 32.96 15.60 -2.42
N PRO A 903 33.19 15.74 -3.74
CA PRO A 903 34.54 15.74 -4.32
C PRO A 903 35.47 16.81 -3.71
N SER A 904 34.89 17.88 -3.16
CA SER A 904 35.62 18.95 -2.46
C SER A 904 35.94 18.64 -0.99
N THR A 905 35.54 17.49 -0.47
CA THR A 905 35.72 17.16 0.95
C THR A 905 37.19 17.16 1.33
N GLY A 906 37.52 17.84 2.43
CA GLY A 906 38.91 18.02 2.89
C GLY A 906 39.63 19.23 2.26
N THR A 907 38.93 20.03 1.46
CA THR A 907 39.40 21.38 1.10
C THR A 907 39.07 22.38 2.22
N ASP A 908 39.93 23.38 2.40
CA ASP A 908 39.73 24.41 3.42
C ASP A 908 38.57 25.33 3.02
N PRO A 909 37.46 25.38 3.80
CA PRO A 909 36.32 26.25 3.50
C PRO A 909 36.62 27.75 3.77
N GLN A 910 37.82 28.09 4.24
CA GLN A 910 38.28 29.46 4.50
C GLN A 910 37.37 30.21 5.47
N LEU A 911 36.96 29.56 6.56
CA LEU A 911 36.05 30.18 7.53
C LEU A 911 36.67 31.46 8.13
N PRO A 912 35.91 32.55 8.21
CA PRO A 912 36.38 33.79 8.81
C PRO A 912 36.52 33.63 10.33
N ALA A 913 37.63 34.12 10.90
CA ALA A 913 37.91 34.01 12.33
C ALA A 913 37.21 35.11 13.15
N MET A 914 36.38 34.70 14.12
CA MET A 914 35.66 35.61 15.00
C MET A 914 36.58 36.17 16.10
N PRO A 915 36.70 37.51 16.25
CA PRO A 915 37.53 38.08 17.30
C PRO A 915 37.08 37.65 18.70
N GLY A 916 38.02 37.13 19.50
CA GLY A 916 37.76 36.71 20.87
C GLY A 916 37.13 35.32 21.03
N LEU A 917 36.97 34.56 19.93
CA LEU A 917 36.57 33.16 19.94
C LEU A 917 37.71 32.31 19.37
N ASP A 918 38.34 31.48 20.20
CA ASP A 918 39.36 30.50 19.77
C ASP A 918 38.75 29.10 19.69
N PRO A 919 38.59 28.52 18.47
CA PRO A 919 38.05 27.18 18.26
C PRO A 919 38.92 26.05 18.79
N ASP A 920 40.22 26.29 19.02
CA ASP A 920 41.16 25.28 19.54
C ASP A 920 41.33 25.40 21.07
N GLY A 921 40.78 26.45 21.68
CA GLY A 921 40.57 26.58 23.12
C GLY A 921 41.84 26.79 23.95
N VAL A 922 42.78 27.64 23.51
CA VAL A 922 43.92 28.06 24.35
C VAL A 922 43.66 29.37 25.08
#